data_AF-A0AAD5XTQ9-F1
#
_entry.id   AF-A0AAD5XTQ9-F1
#
_cell.length_a   1.000
_cell.length_b   1.000
_cell.length_c   1.000
_cell.angle_alpha   90.00
_cell.angle_beta   90.00
_cell.angle_gamma   90.00
#
_symmetry.space_group_name_H-M   'P 1'
#
loop_
_entity.id
_entity.type
_entity.pdbx_description
1 polymer ?
#
loop_
_entity_poly.entity_id
_entity_poly.type
_entity_poly.pdbx_seq_one_letter_code
_entity_poly.pdbx_strand_id
1 'polypeptide(L)'
;MNNNTSSHFKVNSKNVTYTKDHIVSNYWYKNSKVETSGHGEITVTPTEKFFQFRTQLKVPKVGLMMVGWGGNNGSTLTASIIANRQNISWETKEGTQQPNYYGSLTQASTLSIGKDNNQNEVFIPFNKILPMVHPNDLVLGGWDISSLNLADAMKRAKVLDYDLQRQVSKEMEQFSPLPSVYSPDFIAGNQADRADNLIKGTMQEQMEQIRKDIKNFKQLHDLDTVIVLWTANTERYADIIPGVNETMEELLESIKKGHEEVSPSTLFAVASILEGSPFINGSPQNTFVPGCIQLANAKKVYIGGDDFKSGQTKMKSVLVDFLVNAGIKPLSITSYNHLGNNDGKNLNEQKQFRSKEISKSSVVDDMVAANGILYKKDEHPDHIVVIKYCPSVGDSKRALDEYVSEIFMGGRNTISMFNVCEDSLLASPLILDLVILTELMQRIEYRNSSEEEFRPFNSVLSILSYMLKAPLVPEGTPVINALSKQRSALENIFRACIGLDPINDMMLECQDIFDNAKITDIPDKIHYHGPYLKYSGSGSLEKWEGSVLIASQASVPPVLTITQVGNPSFKKLVKGLHLAHHLETLKHIFFWRFDLSLPFGNGHETIQYTYNINGEVEKSFTFHVAGKEDRNWNWSFYSCNGLSQDVTPEEKLKIGGVTPLWKDLMEKHSKKPFHTMIGGGDQVYADPFWFELQSIKDWLALKGKQTKHDHPWSDQFETEVSFFFFNLYTQSWAEQYMKEAFATIPQVNMLDDHDIWDGFGTYPVFLNESNVFQGCKRIAVTMYLLFQHHTTFELACTKDGYFGHQNKSYSCVRQFGPETTIIAIDARNERTLEQIITPESFTILERKLEELTPPSSKHLVVVTGVPVIHPRLEFAEKANTTFGELKTSTNKFANDVKATLPFLGGAIDGLKKSIGKTGLFKNLINQFGLPELADDLQDHWTHEAHAAERLRLVEILQKYSERRRIRVTFIAGDVHLALFGKFYNGSDPESLDHHLMFQVTSSAIGNIPPPGPVVSSVASNGKNIHELNSHTKEAMIKLFDKDVNGKDLDECCIGRRNYATISHEGQNLIFTTLVEPIEKDQPCVPYSLTVPPLK
;
A
#
# COMPACT_ATOMS: atom_id res chain seq x y z
N MET A 1 -7.56 39.95 -9.73
CA MET A 1 -8.35 39.11 -10.66
C MET A 1 -7.56 37.85 -10.93
N ASN A 2 -8.07 36.71 -10.46
CA ASN A 2 -7.90 35.39 -11.07
C ASN A 2 -9.03 34.52 -10.51
N ASN A 3 -10.01 34.22 -11.36
CA ASN A 3 -11.08 33.28 -11.10
C ASN A 3 -10.45 31.92 -10.78
N ASN A 4 -10.48 31.51 -9.51
CA ASN A 4 -10.11 30.16 -9.11
C ASN A 4 -11.31 29.46 -8.46
N THR A 5 -12.45 29.46 -9.16
CA THR A 5 -13.46 28.41 -9.03
C THR A 5 -12.93 27.15 -9.69
N SER A 6 -11.97 26.49 -9.04
CA SER A 6 -11.57 25.13 -9.37
C SER A 6 -11.47 24.32 -8.08
N SER A 7 -12.52 23.53 -7.82
CA SER A 7 -12.39 22.33 -7.00
C SER A 7 -12.97 21.17 -7.80
N HIS A 8 -12.08 20.29 -8.24
CA HIS A 8 -12.32 19.09 -9.06
C HIS A 8 -13.16 17.99 -8.37
N PHE A 9 -13.85 18.28 -7.27
CA PHE A 9 -14.59 17.31 -6.46
C PHE A 9 -16.06 17.70 -6.33
N LYS A 10 -16.97 16.76 -6.62
CA LYS A 10 -18.42 16.91 -6.48
C LYS A 10 -19.05 15.57 -6.10
N VAL A 11 -19.87 15.55 -5.06
CA VAL A 11 -20.64 14.35 -4.70
C VAL A 11 -21.85 14.24 -5.62
N ASN A 12 -21.95 13.14 -6.36
CA ASN A 12 -23.11 12.82 -7.18
C ASN A 12 -24.11 11.97 -6.38
N SER A 13 -25.02 12.63 -5.66
CA SER A 13 -26.04 11.95 -4.84
C SER A 13 -27.39 12.63 -4.99
N LYS A 14 -28.46 11.83 -5.07
CA LYS A 14 -29.85 12.32 -5.05
C LYS A 14 -30.20 13.10 -3.78
N ASN A 15 -29.42 12.92 -2.72
CA ASN A 15 -29.61 13.58 -1.44
C ASN A 15 -28.91 14.94 -1.37
N VAL A 16 -28.20 15.36 -2.43
CA VAL A 16 -27.41 16.59 -2.42
C VAL A 16 -27.82 17.46 -3.60
N THR A 17 -28.18 18.71 -3.32
CA THR A 17 -28.49 19.72 -4.33
C THR A 17 -27.47 20.86 -4.24
N TYR A 18 -26.76 21.08 -5.35
CA TYR A 18 -25.86 22.23 -5.50
C TYR A 18 -26.61 23.35 -6.19
N THR A 19 -26.83 24.44 -5.48
CA THR A 19 -27.36 25.69 -6.04
C THR A 19 -26.22 26.67 -6.27
N LYS A 20 -26.53 27.84 -6.84
CA LYS A 20 -25.54 28.91 -7.02
C LYS A 20 -24.93 29.36 -5.67
N ASP A 21 -25.74 29.37 -4.61
CA ASP A 21 -25.38 30.00 -3.34
C ASP A 21 -25.16 28.99 -2.20
N HIS A 22 -25.69 27.78 -2.30
CA HIS A 22 -25.69 26.78 -1.23
C HIS A 22 -25.49 25.34 -1.73
N ILE A 23 -24.89 24.51 -0.88
CA ILE A 23 -25.02 23.04 -0.89
C ILE A 23 -26.16 22.68 0.08
N VAL A 24 -27.15 21.92 -0.38
CA VAL A 24 -28.23 21.41 0.48
C VAL A 24 -28.14 19.90 0.49
N SER A 25 -28.07 19.29 1.67
CA SER A 25 -27.88 17.85 1.85
C SER A 25 -28.94 17.27 2.78
N ASN A 26 -29.58 16.18 2.35
CA ASN A 26 -30.48 15.36 3.18
C ASN A 26 -29.67 14.26 3.86
N TYR A 27 -29.75 14.16 5.19
CA TYR A 27 -28.92 13.27 6.00
C TYR A 27 -29.73 12.57 7.09
N TRP A 28 -29.47 11.27 7.28
CA TRP A 28 -30.14 10.45 8.29
C TRP A 28 -29.13 10.11 9.39
N TYR A 29 -29.27 10.80 10.53
CA TYR A 29 -28.42 10.57 11.69
C TYR A 29 -28.87 9.30 12.43
N LYS A 30 -28.09 8.24 12.29
CA LYS A 30 -28.27 6.97 12.98
C LYS A 30 -27.52 6.97 14.31
N ASN A 31 -28.19 6.56 15.38
CA ASN A 31 -27.63 6.46 16.73
C ASN A 31 -28.38 5.39 17.54
N SER A 32 -27.95 5.08 18.77
CA SER A 32 -28.62 4.12 19.64
C SER A 32 -29.02 4.74 20.98
N LYS A 33 -30.23 4.44 21.45
CA LYS A 33 -30.67 4.70 22.83
C LYS A 33 -30.40 3.47 23.68
N VAL A 34 -29.76 3.64 24.83
CA VAL A 34 -29.41 2.53 25.74
C VAL A 34 -30.16 2.72 27.07
N GLU A 35 -30.81 1.67 27.55
CA GLU A 35 -31.50 1.62 28.85
C GLU A 35 -30.98 0.43 29.67
N THR A 36 -30.65 0.66 30.93
CA THR A 36 -30.16 -0.39 31.84
C THR A 36 -31.20 -0.64 32.93
N SER A 37 -31.69 -1.88 33.04
CA SER A 37 -32.65 -2.27 34.08
C SER A 37 -31.98 -2.41 35.45
N GLY A 38 -32.75 -2.39 36.53
CA GLY A 38 -32.23 -2.50 37.90
C GLY A 38 -31.50 -3.81 38.23
N HIS A 39 -31.57 -4.82 37.34
CA HIS A 39 -30.85 -6.09 37.44
C HIS A 39 -29.63 -6.19 36.51
N GLY A 40 -29.27 -5.10 35.80
CA GLY A 40 -28.08 -5.04 34.94
C GLY A 40 -28.31 -5.48 33.48
N GLU A 41 -29.56 -5.71 33.07
CA GLU A 41 -29.90 -5.99 31.67
C GLU A 41 -29.81 -4.70 30.84
N ILE A 42 -29.14 -4.76 29.69
CA ILE A 42 -28.93 -3.63 28.79
C ILE A 42 -29.81 -3.80 27.55
N THR A 43 -30.76 -2.88 27.36
CA THR A 43 -31.59 -2.82 26.15
C THR A 43 -31.10 -1.69 25.25
N VAL A 44 -30.74 -2.04 24.01
CA VAL A 44 -30.27 -1.08 22.99
C VAL A 44 -31.34 -0.91 21.91
N THR A 45 -31.84 0.31 21.73
CA THR A 45 -32.81 0.67 20.70
C THR A 45 -32.15 1.53 19.62
N PRO A 46 -31.96 1.02 18.40
CA PRO A 46 -31.50 1.84 17.28
C PRO A 46 -32.50 2.97 16.98
N THR A 47 -31.98 4.16 16.68
CA THR A 47 -32.74 5.37 16.39
C THR A 47 -32.21 6.00 15.10
N GLU A 48 -33.10 6.60 14.32
CA GLU A 48 -32.75 7.35 13.12
C GLU A 48 -33.48 8.69 13.14
N LYS A 49 -32.76 9.78 12.85
CA LYS A 49 -33.33 11.13 12.80
C LYS A 49 -32.94 11.81 11.49
N PHE A 50 -33.93 12.36 10.80
CA PHE A 50 -33.72 13.12 9.58
C PHE A 50 -33.26 14.55 9.88
N PHE A 51 -32.21 14.97 9.16
CA PHE A 51 -31.74 16.34 9.09
C PHE A 51 -31.57 16.77 7.64
N GLN A 52 -31.83 18.04 7.38
CA GLN A 52 -31.39 18.68 6.14
C GLN A 52 -30.35 19.74 6.50
N PHE A 53 -29.14 19.59 5.97
CA PHE A 53 -28.06 20.56 6.09
C PHE A 53 -28.07 21.54 4.92
N ARG A 54 -27.68 22.78 5.20
CA ARG A 54 -27.46 23.83 4.21
C ARG A 54 -26.13 24.51 4.50
N THR A 55 -25.25 24.53 3.52
CA THR A 55 -23.93 25.17 3.61
C THR A 55 -23.81 26.27 2.57
N GLN A 56 -23.60 27.51 3.00
CA GLN A 56 -23.38 28.64 2.09
C GLN A 56 -22.02 28.54 1.38
N LEU A 57 -21.99 28.73 0.07
CA LEU A 57 -20.80 28.58 -0.77
C LEU A 57 -19.89 29.82 -0.79
N LYS A 58 -20.46 31.01 -0.62
CA LYS A 58 -19.69 32.27 -0.61
C LYS A 58 -18.84 32.32 0.65
N VAL A 59 -17.52 32.24 0.48
CA VAL A 59 -16.54 32.43 1.55
C VAL A 59 -16.46 33.92 1.92
N PRO A 60 -16.68 34.31 3.18
CA PRO A 60 -16.68 35.70 3.62
C PRO A 60 -15.25 36.25 3.78
N LYS A 61 -15.15 37.58 3.83
CA LYS A 61 -13.94 38.27 4.29
C LYS A 61 -13.90 38.27 5.82
N VAL A 62 -12.87 37.66 6.40
CA VAL A 62 -12.79 37.41 7.85
C VAL A 62 -11.71 38.25 8.50
N GLY A 63 -12.09 38.89 9.61
CA GLY A 63 -11.14 39.44 10.57
C GLY A 63 -10.86 38.47 11.71
N LEU A 64 -9.60 38.28 12.05
CA LEU A 64 -9.17 37.62 13.28
C LEU A 64 -8.60 38.67 14.24
N MET A 65 -9.27 38.86 15.37
CA MET A 65 -8.78 39.71 16.45
C MET A 65 -8.28 38.87 17.63
N MET A 66 -6.98 38.94 17.90
CA MET A 66 -6.35 38.17 18.98
C MET A 66 -6.21 38.98 20.26
N VAL A 67 -6.67 38.45 21.39
CA VAL A 67 -6.30 38.99 22.71
C VAL A 67 -4.96 38.37 23.08
N GLY A 68 -3.94 39.19 23.35
CA GLY A 68 -2.54 38.76 23.47
C GLY A 68 -1.80 38.70 22.13
N TRP A 69 -2.14 39.58 21.18
CA TRP A 69 -1.60 39.55 19.81
C TRP A 69 -0.07 39.72 19.76
N GLY A 70 0.51 40.49 20.67
CA GLY A 70 1.96 40.64 20.83
C GLY A 70 2.63 39.48 21.58
N GLY A 71 1.89 38.43 21.95
CA GLY A 71 2.44 37.21 22.52
C GLY A 71 3.26 36.38 21.53
N ASN A 72 3.85 35.28 22.00
CA ASN A 72 4.62 34.37 21.16
C ASN A 72 3.75 33.82 20.01
N ASN A 73 2.56 33.33 20.31
CA ASN A 73 1.62 32.79 19.32
C ASN A 73 1.15 33.85 18.31
N GLY A 74 0.71 35.03 18.78
CA GLY A 74 0.13 36.06 17.92
C GLY A 74 1.16 36.66 16.95
N SER A 75 2.38 36.93 17.42
CA SER A 75 3.47 37.42 16.56
C SER A 75 3.94 36.35 15.56
N THR A 76 4.08 35.09 16.00
CA THR A 76 4.44 33.96 15.13
C THR A 76 3.41 33.74 14.03
N LEU A 77 2.12 33.69 14.39
CA LEU A 77 1.03 33.50 13.42
C LEU A 77 1.01 34.62 12.37
N THR A 78 1.18 35.87 12.80
CA THR A 78 1.15 37.03 11.89
C THR A 78 2.31 37.00 10.90
N ALA A 79 3.54 36.76 11.38
CA ALA A 79 4.71 36.62 10.52
C ALA A 79 4.56 35.43 9.54
N SER A 80 4.07 34.29 10.00
CA SER A 80 3.86 33.11 9.15
C SER A 80 2.82 33.35 8.04
N ILE A 81 1.76 34.11 8.32
CA ILE A 81 0.77 34.49 7.29
C ILE A 81 1.40 35.45 6.27
N ILE A 82 2.18 36.45 6.70
CA ILE A 82 2.90 37.35 5.78
C ILE A 82 3.87 36.56 4.89
N ALA A 83 4.65 35.66 5.48
CA ALA A 83 5.60 34.83 4.76
C ALA A 83 4.91 33.95 3.70
N ASN A 84 3.79 33.31 4.03
CA ASN A 84 3.01 32.50 3.08
C ASN A 84 2.33 33.35 1.99
N ARG A 85 1.82 34.54 2.32
CA ARG A 85 1.23 35.46 1.32
C ARG A 85 2.22 35.88 0.25
N GLN A 86 3.46 36.12 0.68
CA GLN A 86 4.52 36.67 -0.18
C GLN A 86 5.47 35.60 -0.72
N ASN A 87 5.28 34.33 -0.34
CA ASN A 87 6.17 33.21 -0.66
C ASN A 87 7.63 33.52 -0.27
N ILE A 88 7.84 34.05 0.94
CA ILE A 88 9.16 34.41 1.45
C ILE A 88 9.90 33.14 1.87
N SER A 89 10.92 32.76 1.11
CA SER A 89 11.90 31.74 1.51
C SER A 89 13.00 32.34 2.39
N TRP A 90 13.53 31.57 3.32
CA TRP A 90 14.62 32.01 4.21
C TRP A 90 15.71 30.96 4.33
N GLU A 91 16.93 31.41 4.61
CA GLU A 91 18.08 30.52 4.78
C GLU A 91 18.19 30.03 6.23
N THR A 92 18.39 28.73 6.39
CA THR A 92 18.80 28.11 7.66
C THR A 92 20.14 27.40 7.48
N LYS A 93 20.70 26.85 8.57
CA LYS A 93 21.94 26.05 8.51
C LYS A 93 21.75 24.73 7.74
N GLU A 94 20.50 24.31 7.51
CA GLU A 94 20.09 23.14 6.73
C GLU A 94 19.77 23.46 5.26
N GLY A 95 19.79 24.74 4.87
CA GLY A 95 19.48 25.23 3.54
C GLY A 95 18.22 26.10 3.48
N THR A 96 17.80 26.42 2.26
CA THR A 96 16.64 27.29 2.01
C THR A 96 15.32 26.61 2.43
N GLN A 97 14.55 27.27 3.27
CA GLN A 97 13.20 26.88 3.68
C GLN A 97 12.15 27.65 2.89
N GLN A 98 10.97 27.02 2.72
CA GLN A 98 9.80 27.63 2.08
C GLN A 98 8.66 27.78 3.10
N PRO A 99 7.86 28.86 3.01
CA PRO A 99 6.75 29.07 3.92
C PRO A 99 5.67 28.01 3.68
N ASN A 100 5.07 27.52 4.76
CA ASN A 100 4.00 26.53 4.73
C ASN A 100 3.07 26.69 5.94
N TYR A 101 2.03 25.86 6.01
CA TYR A 101 1.10 25.76 7.13
C TYR A 101 1.11 24.37 7.79
N TYR A 102 2.28 23.74 7.89
CA TYR A 102 2.38 22.44 8.55
C TYR A 102 1.93 22.50 10.02
N GLY A 103 1.33 21.42 10.49
CA GLY A 103 0.68 21.36 11.80
C GLY A 103 -0.78 21.82 11.83
N SER A 104 -1.28 22.47 10.77
CA SER A 104 -2.71 22.79 10.61
C SER A 104 -3.47 21.59 10.03
N LEU A 105 -4.56 21.20 10.71
CA LEU A 105 -5.50 20.20 10.23
C LEU A 105 -6.14 20.66 8.90
N THR A 106 -6.62 21.89 8.84
CA THR A 106 -7.37 22.37 7.67
C THR A 106 -6.49 22.55 6.44
N GLN A 107 -5.22 22.93 6.61
CA GLN A 107 -4.33 23.26 5.48
C GLN A 107 -3.37 22.15 5.07
N ALA A 108 -2.96 21.27 6.00
CA ALA A 108 -1.90 20.29 5.76
C ALA A 108 -2.32 18.84 6.04
N SER A 109 -3.61 18.58 6.28
CA SER A 109 -4.15 17.21 6.37
C SER A 109 -5.08 16.87 5.21
N THR A 110 -5.36 15.58 5.09
CA THR A 110 -6.29 15.02 4.12
C THR A 110 -7.41 14.25 4.82
N LEU A 111 -8.49 14.00 4.11
CA LEU A 111 -9.56 13.10 4.53
C LEU A 111 -9.94 12.17 3.37
N SER A 112 -10.38 10.96 3.72
CA SER A 112 -10.83 9.96 2.76
C SER A 112 -12.23 10.28 2.25
N ILE A 113 -12.43 10.22 0.94
CA ILE A 113 -13.76 10.38 0.31
C ILE A 113 -14.35 9.06 -0.18
N GLY A 114 -13.59 7.97 -0.11
CA GLY A 114 -13.97 6.65 -0.61
C GLY A 114 -12.81 5.99 -1.34
N LYS A 115 -13.10 4.92 -2.10
CA LYS A 115 -12.12 4.19 -2.92
C LYS A 115 -12.34 4.45 -4.40
N ASP A 116 -11.27 4.35 -5.20
CA ASP A 116 -11.34 4.41 -6.67
C ASP A 116 -11.69 3.04 -7.29
N ASN A 117 -11.72 2.97 -8.62
CA ASN A 117 -12.03 1.73 -9.36
C ASN A 117 -11.00 0.60 -9.13
N ASN A 118 -9.82 0.93 -8.63
CA ASN A 118 -8.75 -0.01 -8.30
C ASN A 118 -8.76 -0.36 -6.80
N GLN A 119 -9.82 0.02 -6.07
CA GLN A 119 -9.97 -0.13 -4.61
C GLN A 119 -8.91 0.63 -3.78
N ASN A 120 -8.19 1.57 -4.39
CA ASN A 120 -7.27 2.43 -3.65
C ASN A 120 -8.07 3.50 -2.92
N GLU A 121 -7.70 3.78 -1.68
CA GLU A 121 -8.32 4.86 -0.92
C GLU A 121 -7.96 6.23 -1.52
N VAL A 122 -8.98 7.05 -1.76
CA VAL A 122 -8.85 8.38 -2.35
C VAL A 122 -8.96 9.43 -1.27
N PHE A 123 -7.88 10.19 -1.11
CA PHE A 123 -7.79 11.28 -0.17
C PHE A 123 -7.86 12.64 -0.88
N ILE A 124 -8.58 13.59 -0.28
CA ILE A 124 -8.56 14.99 -0.70
C ILE A 124 -7.99 15.87 0.42
N PRO A 125 -7.41 17.04 0.12
CA PRO A 125 -7.03 18.00 1.16
C PRO A 125 -8.25 18.41 1.98
N PHE A 126 -8.07 18.55 3.29
CA PHE A 126 -9.18 18.79 4.23
C PHE A 126 -9.99 20.05 3.86
N ASN A 127 -9.31 21.13 3.46
CA ASN A 127 -9.96 22.38 3.02
C ASN A 127 -10.69 22.29 1.66
N LYS A 128 -10.74 21.13 1.01
CA LYS A 128 -11.46 20.93 -0.26
C LYS A 128 -12.82 20.26 -0.09
N ILE A 129 -13.16 19.72 1.08
CA ILE A 129 -14.46 19.08 1.30
C ILE A 129 -15.62 20.08 1.27
N LEU A 130 -15.39 21.27 1.82
CA LEU A 130 -16.30 22.41 1.80
C LEU A 130 -15.47 23.67 1.54
N PRO A 131 -16.04 24.73 0.94
CA PRO A 131 -15.35 26.00 0.78
C PRO A 131 -14.97 26.56 2.16
N MET A 132 -13.67 26.79 2.38
CA MET A 132 -13.11 27.32 3.62
C MET A 132 -12.32 28.59 3.33
N VAL A 133 -12.24 29.49 4.32
CA VAL A 133 -11.32 30.61 4.29
C VAL A 133 -9.89 30.11 4.22
N HIS A 134 -9.10 30.68 3.32
CA HIS A 134 -7.67 30.43 3.27
C HIS A 134 -6.96 31.34 4.29
N PRO A 135 -5.95 30.86 5.05
CA PRO A 135 -5.24 31.70 6.03
C PRO A 135 -4.66 33.00 5.45
N ASN A 136 -4.21 32.97 4.18
CA ASN A 136 -3.74 34.16 3.47
C ASN A 136 -4.80 35.25 3.30
N ASP A 137 -6.09 34.98 3.51
CA ASP A 137 -7.15 35.97 3.35
C ASP A 137 -7.59 36.61 4.68
N LEU A 138 -7.05 36.13 5.82
CA LEU A 138 -7.40 36.63 7.15
C LEU A 138 -6.87 38.05 7.41
N VAL A 139 -7.73 39.00 7.74
CA VAL A 139 -7.29 40.32 8.21
C VAL A 139 -6.98 40.23 9.70
N LEU A 140 -5.76 40.56 10.10
CA LEU A 140 -5.26 40.34 11.46
C LEU A 140 -5.29 41.64 12.27
N GLY A 141 -5.75 41.54 13.51
CA GLY A 141 -5.82 42.62 14.49
C GLY A 141 -5.78 42.06 15.90
N GLY A 142 -5.89 42.93 16.90
CA GLY A 142 -6.03 42.47 18.28
C GLY A 142 -5.51 43.44 19.32
N TRP A 143 -5.45 42.93 20.55
CA TRP A 143 -5.09 43.66 21.75
C TRP A 143 -3.91 43.00 22.45
N ASP A 144 -3.09 43.76 23.16
CA ASP A 144 -2.09 43.23 24.09
C ASP A 144 -1.89 44.26 25.21
N ILE A 145 -1.61 43.78 26.41
CA ILE A 145 -1.24 44.66 27.54
C ILE A 145 0.13 45.32 27.32
N SER A 146 0.91 44.82 26.36
CA SER A 146 2.19 45.39 25.92
C SER A 146 2.03 46.22 24.64
N SER A 147 2.69 47.38 24.59
CA SER A 147 2.65 48.33 23.47
C SER A 147 3.58 47.97 22.29
N LEU A 148 4.39 46.90 22.42
CA LEU A 148 5.33 46.52 21.37
C LEU A 148 4.60 46.22 20.04
N ASN A 149 5.12 46.79 18.95
CA ASN A 149 4.74 46.37 17.60
C ASN A 149 5.10 44.89 17.37
N LEU A 150 4.52 44.26 16.35
CA LEU A 150 4.69 42.83 16.15
C LEU A 150 6.11 42.41 15.72
N ALA A 151 6.91 43.29 15.12
CA ALA A 151 8.30 42.96 14.81
C ALA A 151 9.14 42.84 16.08
N ASP A 152 8.95 43.74 17.04
CA ASP A 152 9.64 43.68 18.33
C ASP A 152 9.06 42.58 19.23
N ALA A 153 7.76 42.31 19.13
CA ALA A 153 7.15 41.14 19.74
C ALA A 153 7.73 39.81 19.20
N MET A 154 7.92 39.70 17.88
CA MET A 154 8.53 38.54 17.22
C MET A 154 9.99 38.34 17.68
N LYS A 155 10.79 39.42 17.73
CA LYS A 155 12.16 39.38 18.27
C LYS A 155 12.18 38.93 19.73
N ARG A 156 11.24 39.42 20.56
CA ARG A 156 11.07 39.01 21.96
C ARG A 156 10.71 37.54 22.09
N ALA A 157 9.84 37.03 21.21
CA ALA A 157 9.33 35.67 21.25
C ALA A 157 10.42 34.62 20.93
N LYS A 158 11.39 34.95 20.06
CA LYS A 158 12.51 34.07 19.67
C LYS A 158 12.06 32.70 19.14
N VAL A 159 11.01 32.71 18.31
CA VAL A 159 10.43 31.48 17.72
C VAL A 159 10.96 31.24 16.31
N LEU A 160 10.79 32.22 15.42
CA LEU A 160 11.14 32.09 14.00
C LEU A 160 12.64 32.23 13.76
N ASP A 161 13.15 31.64 12.69
CA ASP A 161 14.54 31.83 12.26
C ASP A 161 14.86 33.31 12.05
N TYR A 162 16.09 33.71 12.42
CA TYR A 162 16.51 35.11 12.35
C TYR A 162 16.42 35.69 10.93
N ASP A 163 16.75 34.89 9.91
CA ASP A 163 16.69 35.32 8.52
C ASP A 163 15.25 35.67 8.11
N LEU A 164 14.27 34.82 8.44
CA LEU A 164 12.86 35.10 8.23
C LEU A 164 12.42 36.36 8.99
N GLN A 165 12.80 36.48 10.28
CA GLN A 165 12.48 37.66 11.07
C GLN A 165 12.95 38.96 10.40
N ARG A 166 14.18 38.99 9.87
CA ARG A 166 14.73 40.13 9.15
C ARG A 166 13.89 40.47 7.91
N GLN A 167 13.46 39.46 7.17
CA GLN A 167 12.71 39.63 5.92
C GLN A 167 11.30 40.20 6.18
N VAL A 168 10.60 39.76 7.22
CA VAL A 168 9.23 40.23 7.54
C VAL A 168 9.19 41.46 8.46
N SER A 169 10.31 41.88 9.06
CA SER A 169 10.36 42.94 10.09
C SER A 169 9.66 44.23 9.65
N LYS A 170 9.94 44.73 8.44
CA LYS A 170 9.43 46.02 7.96
C LYS A 170 7.90 46.06 7.85
N GLU A 171 7.28 44.94 7.50
CA GLU A 171 5.82 44.84 7.44
C GLU A 171 5.24 44.59 8.82
N MET A 172 5.86 43.71 9.62
CA MET A 172 5.48 43.44 11.00
C MET A 172 5.49 44.70 11.90
N GLU A 173 6.39 45.66 11.64
CA GLU A 173 6.46 46.96 12.34
C GLU A 173 5.19 47.81 12.16
N GLN A 174 4.42 47.59 11.09
CA GLN A 174 3.18 48.32 10.81
C GLN A 174 2.00 47.86 11.66
N PHE A 175 2.15 46.73 12.37
CA PHE A 175 1.11 46.16 13.21
C PHE A 175 1.43 46.41 14.69
N SER A 176 0.56 47.17 15.35
CA SER A 176 0.63 47.44 16.79
C SER A 176 -0.65 46.97 17.48
N PRO A 177 -0.56 46.24 18.61
CA PRO A 177 -1.73 45.85 19.37
C PRO A 177 -2.49 47.05 19.94
N LEU A 178 -3.82 46.96 19.93
CA LEU A 178 -4.69 47.88 20.65
C LEU A 178 -4.50 47.73 22.17
N PRO A 179 -4.77 48.78 22.98
CA PRO A 179 -4.72 48.69 24.44
C PRO A 179 -5.68 47.61 24.96
N SER A 180 -5.25 46.78 25.91
CA SER A 180 -6.06 45.67 26.45
C SER A 180 -6.56 45.94 27.87
N VAL A 181 -7.48 45.11 28.35
CA VAL A 181 -7.86 45.06 29.76
C VAL A 181 -6.81 44.28 30.55
N TYR A 182 -6.43 44.80 31.71
CA TYR A 182 -5.47 44.16 32.63
C TYR A 182 -6.06 44.13 34.03
N SER A 183 -6.13 42.94 34.62
CA SER A 183 -6.46 42.73 36.02
C SER A 183 -5.32 41.98 36.70
N PRO A 184 -4.53 42.65 37.59
CA PRO A 184 -3.38 42.05 38.24
C PRO A 184 -3.69 40.76 39.01
N ASP A 185 -4.91 40.63 39.55
CA ASP A 185 -5.32 39.49 40.36
C ASP A 185 -5.64 38.22 39.54
N PHE A 186 -5.82 38.36 38.22
CA PHE A 186 -6.16 37.24 37.35
C PHE A 186 -4.94 36.58 36.71
N ILE A 187 -3.87 37.31 36.45
CA ILE A 187 -2.62 36.77 35.87
C ILE A 187 -1.47 36.85 36.88
N ALA A 188 -0.31 36.31 36.52
CA ALA A 188 0.83 36.31 37.43
C ALA A 188 1.31 37.76 37.73
N GLY A 189 1.65 38.06 38.98
CA GLY A 189 2.17 39.36 39.39
C GLY A 189 3.45 39.76 38.62
N ASN A 190 4.21 38.77 38.17
CA ASN A 190 5.40 38.96 37.32
C ASN A 190 5.13 39.47 35.88
N GLN A 191 3.87 39.75 35.53
CA GLN A 191 3.46 40.38 34.28
C GLN A 191 3.29 41.91 34.40
N ALA A 192 3.36 42.49 35.61
CA ALA A 192 3.13 43.92 35.83
C ALA A 192 4.04 44.82 34.96
N ASP A 193 5.33 44.50 34.86
CA ASP A 193 6.30 45.27 34.06
C ASP A 193 6.01 45.24 32.54
N ARG A 194 5.19 44.30 32.07
CA ARG A 194 4.80 44.17 30.66
C ARG A 194 3.56 45.02 30.33
N ALA A 195 2.78 45.41 31.34
CA ALA A 195 1.49 46.05 31.18
C ALA A 195 1.61 47.58 31.02
N ASP A 196 1.86 48.06 29.80
CA ASP A 196 1.99 49.49 29.47
C ASP A 196 0.92 49.99 28.48
N ASN A 197 0.08 49.10 27.93
CA ASN A 197 -0.91 49.38 26.91
C ASN A 197 -2.33 48.99 27.36
N LEU A 198 -2.95 49.84 28.17
CA LEU A 198 -4.16 49.49 28.92
C LEU A 198 -5.40 50.35 28.58
N ILE A 199 -6.57 49.71 28.52
CA ILE A 199 -7.87 50.40 28.49
C ILE A 199 -8.19 50.91 29.90
N LYS A 200 -8.41 52.22 30.03
CA LYS A 200 -8.76 52.89 31.29
C LYS A 200 -10.27 52.93 31.48
N GLY A 201 -10.70 53.13 32.72
CA GLY A 201 -12.11 53.29 33.11
C GLY A 201 -12.64 52.12 33.91
N THR A 202 -13.94 52.16 34.19
CA THR A 202 -14.71 51.08 34.81
C THR A 202 -14.80 49.86 33.89
N MET A 203 -15.12 48.68 34.44
CA MET A 203 -15.27 47.44 33.67
C MET A 203 -16.32 47.56 32.55
N GLN A 204 -17.41 48.29 32.80
CA GLN A 204 -18.42 48.60 31.79
C GLN A 204 -17.86 49.46 30.65
N GLU A 205 -17.08 50.51 30.96
CA GLU A 205 -16.43 51.35 29.94
C GLU A 205 -15.39 50.57 29.14
N GLN A 206 -14.64 49.69 29.80
CA GLN A 206 -13.70 48.78 29.16
C GLN A 206 -14.41 47.83 28.19
N MET A 207 -15.54 47.23 28.59
CA MET A 207 -16.37 46.40 27.71
C MET A 207 -16.85 47.18 26.48
N GLU A 208 -17.38 48.38 26.67
CA GLU A 208 -17.85 49.22 25.56
C GLU A 208 -16.71 49.63 24.62
N GLN A 209 -15.50 49.85 25.14
CA GLN A 209 -14.33 50.09 24.30
C GLN A 209 -13.96 48.86 23.46
N ILE A 210 -13.97 47.64 24.03
CA ILE A 210 -13.72 46.39 23.28
C ILE A 210 -14.77 46.23 22.17
N ARG A 211 -16.05 46.47 22.48
CA ARG A 211 -17.15 46.41 21.51
C ARG A 211 -16.95 47.41 20.37
N LYS A 212 -16.51 48.64 20.70
CA LYS A 212 -16.19 49.67 19.71
C LYS A 212 -15.00 49.26 18.84
N ASP A 213 -13.97 48.67 19.41
CA ASP A 213 -12.80 48.20 18.67
C ASP A 213 -13.18 47.12 17.65
N ILE A 214 -14.02 46.14 18.03
CA ILE A 214 -14.54 45.11 17.13
C ILE A 214 -15.33 45.75 15.96
N LYS A 215 -16.23 46.70 16.25
CA LYS A 215 -17.00 47.42 15.20
C LYS A 215 -16.09 48.18 14.26
N ASN A 216 -15.14 48.93 14.82
CA ASN A 216 -14.21 49.74 14.05
C ASN A 216 -13.35 48.88 13.15
N PHE A 217 -12.82 47.76 13.67
CA PHE A 217 -12.03 46.81 12.88
C PHE A 217 -12.85 46.20 11.74
N LYS A 218 -14.09 45.79 12.02
CA LYS A 218 -15.03 45.28 11.02
C LYS A 218 -15.29 46.29 9.90
N GLN A 219 -15.57 47.55 10.26
CA GLN A 219 -15.87 48.62 9.31
C GLN A 219 -14.64 49.08 8.51
N LEU A 220 -13.51 49.29 9.19
CA LEU A 220 -12.26 49.78 8.58
C LEU A 220 -11.78 48.86 7.46
N HIS A 221 -11.94 47.55 7.64
CA HIS A 221 -11.48 46.55 6.69
C HIS A 221 -12.59 45.95 5.83
N ASP A 222 -13.82 46.47 5.89
CA ASP A 222 -14.97 45.96 5.11
C ASP A 222 -15.15 44.44 5.28
N LEU A 223 -15.21 43.98 6.53
CA LEU A 223 -15.26 42.55 6.88
C LEU A 223 -16.69 42.07 7.04
N ASP A 224 -16.99 40.89 6.51
CA ASP A 224 -18.30 40.24 6.67
C ASP A 224 -18.48 39.74 8.12
N THR A 225 -17.42 39.16 8.70
CA THR A 225 -17.39 38.60 10.07
C THR A 225 -16.06 38.86 10.77
N VAL A 226 -16.10 38.94 12.09
CA VAL A 226 -14.92 39.05 12.96
C VAL A 226 -14.97 37.92 13.96
N ILE A 227 -13.86 37.19 14.12
CA ILE A 227 -13.68 36.16 15.13
C ILE A 227 -12.65 36.67 16.14
N VAL A 228 -13.02 36.63 17.42
CA VAL A 228 -12.15 37.00 18.52
C VAL A 228 -11.58 35.74 19.15
N LEU A 229 -10.27 35.74 19.41
CA LEU A 229 -9.59 34.58 19.98
C LEU A 229 -8.63 35.00 21.10
N TRP A 230 -8.76 34.35 22.26
CA TRP A 230 -7.88 34.55 23.40
C TRP A 230 -6.62 33.69 23.26
N THR A 231 -5.47 34.35 23.16
CA THR A 231 -4.13 33.73 23.17
C THR A 231 -3.18 34.49 24.11
N ALA A 232 -3.75 35.20 25.08
CA ALA A 232 -3.03 35.96 26.10
C ALA A 232 -2.59 35.04 27.25
N ASN A 233 -2.05 35.65 28.31
CA ASN A 233 -1.66 34.94 29.52
C ASN A 233 -2.80 34.07 30.08
N THR A 234 -2.43 32.90 30.61
CA THR A 234 -3.36 32.05 31.37
C THR A 234 -3.80 32.81 32.63
N GLU A 235 -5.11 32.94 32.82
CA GLU A 235 -5.69 33.50 34.04
C GLU A 235 -5.92 32.40 35.09
N ARG A 236 -6.10 32.80 36.36
CA ARG A 236 -6.70 31.92 37.38
C ARG A 236 -8.14 31.60 37.03
N TYR A 237 -8.71 30.58 37.66
CA TYR A 237 -10.15 30.36 37.61
C TYR A 237 -10.89 31.48 38.37
N ALA A 238 -12.02 31.91 37.81
CA ALA A 238 -13.02 32.70 38.50
C ALA A 238 -13.96 31.79 39.30
N ASP A 239 -14.44 32.25 40.45
CA ASP A 239 -15.42 31.52 41.25
C ASP A 239 -16.81 31.61 40.61
N ILE A 240 -17.57 30.51 40.62
CA ILE A 240 -18.97 30.50 40.18
C ILE A 240 -19.85 30.80 41.40
N ILE A 241 -20.51 31.96 41.39
CA ILE A 241 -21.24 32.51 42.54
C ILE A 241 -22.68 32.83 42.12
N PRO A 242 -23.70 32.26 42.80
CA PRO A 242 -25.10 32.62 42.57
C PRO A 242 -25.34 34.11 42.78
N GLY A 243 -26.05 34.77 41.86
CA GLY A 243 -26.28 36.22 41.89
C GLY A 243 -25.15 37.06 41.26
N VAL A 244 -24.07 36.42 40.77
CA VAL A 244 -22.91 37.11 40.17
C VAL A 244 -22.71 36.69 38.72
N ASN A 245 -22.55 35.40 38.43
CA ASN A 245 -22.16 34.92 37.10
C ASN A 245 -22.84 33.60 36.67
N GLU A 246 -23.91 33.21 37.37
CA GLU A 246 -24.67 31.99 37.10
C GLU A 246 -25.71 32.21 35.97
N THR A 247 -26.30 33.40 35.87
CA THR A 247 -27.22 33.76 34.78
C THR A 247 -26.70 34.91 33.92
N MET A 248 -27.25 35.07 32.70
CA MET A 248 -26.82 36.14 31.80
C MET A 248 -27.11 37.53 32.37
N GLU A 249 -28.24 37.71 33.06
CA GLU A 249 -28.62 38.97 33.71
C GLU A 249 -27.67 39.31 34.85
N GLU A 250 -27.35 38.33 35.70
CA GLU A 250 -26.41 38.49 36.80
C GLU A 250 -25.01 38.87 36.29
N LEU A 251 -24.51 38.18 35.26
CA LEU A 251 -23.19 38.47 34.70
C LEU A 251 -23.11 39.89 34.14
N LEU A 252 -24.14 40.33 33.40
CA LEU A 252 -24.19 41.69 32.85
C LEU A 252 -24.29 42.76 33.95
N GLU A 253 -25.00 42.47 35.04
CA GLU A 253 -25.07 43.37 36.20
C GLU A 253 -23.77 43.41 37.00
N SER A 254 -23.07 42.27 37.12
CA SER A 254 -21.74 42.16 37.73
C SER A 254 -20.70 42.97 36.97
N ILE A 255 -20.77 42.98 35.63
CA ILE A 255 -19.90 43.84 34.80
C ILE A 255 -20.14 45.32 35.08
N LYS A 256 -21.41 45.76 35.19
CA LYS A 256 -21.74 47.16 35.53
C LYS A 256 -21.24 47.56 36.91
N LYS A 257 -21.33 46.65 37.88
CA LYS A 257 -20.88 46.86 39.26
C LYS A 257 -19.35 46.72 39.43
N GLY A 258 -18.65 46.18 38.43
CA GLY A 258 -17.20 45.94 38.49
C GLY A 258 -16.83 44.85 39.50
N HIS A 259 -17.58 43.74 39.51
CA HIS A 259 -17.36 42.64 40.45
C HIS A 259 -16.00 41.94 40.24
N GLU A 260 -15.31 41.59 41.32
CA GLU A 260 -13.93 41.08 41.30
C GLU A 260 -13.78 39.72 40.58
N GLU A 261 -14.83 38.88 40.59
CA GLU A 261 -14.84 37.58 39.88
C GLU A 261 -15.23 37.65 38.39
N VAL A 262 -15.30 38.84 37.80
CA VAL A 262 -15.41 38.99 36.34
C VAL A 262 -14.01 39.17 35.75
N SER A 263 -13.50 38.13 35.10
CA SER A 263 -12.18 38.15 34.50
C SER A 263 -12.12 39.02 33.23
N PRO A 264 -10.93 39.53 32.85
CA PRO A 264 -10.73 40.14 31.54
C PRO A 264 -11.17 39.22 30.39
N SER A 265 -10.88 37.92 30.42
CA SER A 265 -11.34 37.00 29.37
C SER A 265 -12.86 36.92 29.28
N THR A 266 -13.56 36.93 30.41
CA THR A 266 -15.04 36.93 30.47
C THR A 266 -15.58 38.23 29.87
N LEU A 267 -14.93 39.35 30.15
CA LEU A 267 -15.30 40.65 29.60
C LEU A 267 -15.17 40.69 28.07
N PHE A 268 -14.07 40.15 27.52
CA PHE A 268 -13.88 40.02 26.07
C PHE A 268 -14.89 39.07 25.44
N ALA A 269 -15.20 37.94 26.10
CA ALA A 269 -16.22 37.01 25.61
C ALA A 269 -17.59 37.68 25.53
N VAL A 270 -18.02 38.35 26.61
CA VAL A 270 -19.30 39.09 26.64
C VAL A 270 -19.32 40.21 25.59
N ALA A 271 -18.25 41.00 25.46
CA ALA A 271 -18.16 42.03 24.44
C ALA A 271 -18.30 41.46 23.02
N SER A 272 -17.63 40.34 22.73
CA SER A 272 -17.68 39.67 21.43
C SER A 272 -19.08 39.14 21.11
N ILE A 273 -19.72 38.48 22.09
CA ILE A 273 -21.09 37.97 21.96
C ILE A 273 -22.10 39.10 21.72
N LEU A 274 -21.97 40.23 22.43
CA LEU A 274 -22.83 41.40 22.23
C LEU A 274 -22.67 42.05 20.85
N GLU A 275 -21.52 41.82 20.19
CA GLU A 275 -21.22 42.29 18.83
C GLU A 275 -21.43 41.23 17.75
N GLY A 276 -22.04 40.09 18.08
CA GLY A 276 -22.30 39.03 17.11
C GLY A 276 -21.03 38.34 16.60
N SER A 277 -19.90 38.51 17.29
CA SER A 277 -18.59 38.01 16.89
C SER A 277 -18.25 36.75 17.69
N PRO A 278 -17.95 35.60 17.04
CA PRO A 278 -17.57 34.40 17.77
C PRO A 278 -16.35 34.61 18.66
N PHE A 279 -16.34 33.95 19.82
CA PHE A 279 -15.24 34.03 20.78
C PHE A 279 -14.62 32.67 21.08
N ILE A 280 -13.30 32.55 20.92
CA ILE A 280 -12.56 31.31 21.14
C ILE A 280 -11.57 31.49 22.28
N ASN A 281 -11.65 30.66 23.31
CA ASN A 281 -10.71 30.65 24.42
C ASN A 281 -9.58 29.63 24.19
N GLY A 282 -8.39 30.12 23.85
CA GLY A 282 -7.19 29.31 23.66
C GLY A 282 -6.42 29.00 24.95
N SER A 283 -6.93 29.39 26.11
CA SER A 283 -6.27 29.26 27.43
C SER A 283 -7.17 28.51 28.43
N PRO A 284 -6.64 28.01 29.56
CA PRO A 284 -7.36 27.04 30.40
C PRO A 284 -8.30 27.65 31.45
N GLN A 285 -8.34 28.97 31.63
CA GLN A 285 -9.27 29.57 32.59
C GLN A 285 -10.72 29.36 32.17
N ASN A 286 -11.63 29.30 33.15
CA ASN A 286 -13.07 29.11 32.97
C ASN A 286 -13.81 30.38 32.51
N THR A 287 -13.36 30.98 31.40
CA THR A 287 -13.96 32.17 30.78
C THR A 287 -15.47 32.04 30.56
N PHE A 288 -15.91 30.83 30.20
CA PHE A 288 -17.30 30.53 29.90
C PHE A 288 -18.08 30.14 31.16
N VAL A 289 -18.21 31.08 32.09
CA VAL A 289 -19.13 30.95 33.23
C VAL A 289 -20.57 30.73 32.75
N PRO A 290 -21.47 30.11 33.55
CA PRO A 290 -22.82 29.76 33.10
C PRO A 290 -23.61 30.92 32.49
N GLY A 291 -23.51 32.13 33.08
CA GLY A 291 -24.13 33.33 32.52
C GLY A 291 -23.59 33.75 31.15
N CYS A 292 -22.33 33.48 30.85
CA CYS A 292 -21.72 33.73 29.54
C CYS A 292 -22.24 32.74 28.48
N ILE A 293 -22.39 31.46 28.85
CA ILE A 293 -22.98 30.43 27.98
C ILE A 293 -24.45 30.76 27.67
N GLN A 294 -25.22 31.17 28.68
CA GLN A 294 -26.61 31.63 28.49
C GLN A 294 -26.69 32.82 27.54
N LEU A 295 -25.79 33.81 27.69
CA LEU A 295 -25.73 34.97 26.82
C LEU A 295 -25.41 34.58 25.36
N ALA A 296 -24.43 33.70 25.15
CA ALA A 296 -24.06 33.19 23.83
C ALA A 296 -25.26 32.50 23.14
N ASN A 297 -25.96 31.63 23.88
CA ASN A 297 -27.18 30.97 23.42
C ASN A 297 -28.31 31.96 23.08
N ALA A 298 -28.55 32.96 23.93
CA ALA A 298 -29.56 33.97 23.70
C ALA A 298 -29.27 34.84 22.47
N LYS A 299 -27.99 35.13 22.20
CA LYS A 299 -27.53 35.91 21.04
C LYS A 299 -27.26 35.07 19.79
N LYS A 300 -27.29 33.74 19.90
CA LYS A 300 -26.94 32.79 18.84
C LYS A 300 -25.53 33.04 18.27
N VAL A 301 -24.56 33.28 19.15
CA VAL A 301 -23.16 33.54 18.79
C VAL A 301 -22.28 32.41 19.27
N TYR A 302 -21.40 31.94 18.39
CA TYR A 302 -20.54 30.81 18.72
C TYR A 302 -19.46 31.15 19.75
N ILE A 303 -19.26 30.22 20.68
CA ILE A 303 -18.17 30.17 21.63
C ILE A 303 -17.48 28.81 21.57
N GLY A 304 -16.17 28.78 21.83
CA GLY A 304 -15.40 27.55 21.84
C GLY A 304 -14.14 27.66 22.68
N GLY A 305 -13.72 26.57 23.29
CA GLY A 305 -12.59 26.51 24.22
C GLY A 305 -12.61 25.16 24.95
N ASP A 306 -11.71 24.84 25.87
CA ASP A 306 -10.66 25.68 26.42
C ASP A 306 -9.27 25.05 26.22
N ASP A 307 -8.24 25.92 26.15
CA ASP A 307 -6.80 25.62 26.11
C ASP A 307 -6.28 24.87 24.87
N PHE A 308 -5.33 25.42 24.12
CA PHE A 308 -4.80 24.78 22.89
C PHE A 308 -4.17 23.41 23.14
N LYS A 309 -4.57 22.41 22.36
CA LYS A 309 -3.99 21.05 22.41
C LYS A 309 -2.85 20.89 21.41
N SER A 310 -1.69 21.48 21.70
CA SER A 310 -0.51 21.54 20.81
C SER A 310 0.34 20.27 20.78
N GLY A 311 1.05 19.96 21.88
CA GLY A 311 2.07 18.91 21.95
C GLY A 311 1.73 17.75 22.90
N GLN A 312 2.20 17.83 24.15
CA GLN A 312 2.10 16.75 25.15
C GLN A 312 0.67 16.23 25.32
N THR A 313 -0.31 17.11 25.56
CA THR A 313 -1.70 16.68 25.78
C THR A 313 -2.31 16.05 24.54
N LYS A 314 -1.93 16.51 23.34
CA LYS A 314 -2.37 15.91 22.08
C LYS A 314 -1.91 14.45 21.98
N MET A 315 -0.63 14.19 22.28
CA MET A 315 -0.07 12.83 22.34
C MET A 315 -0.69 11.99 23.45
N LYS A 316 -0.89 12.56 24.65
CA LYS A 316 -1.56 11.87 25.77
C LYS A 316 -2.96 11.37 25.39
N SER A 317 -3.76 12.22 24.73
CA SER A 317 -5.11 11.86 24.28
C SER A 317 -5.15 10.76 23.19
N VAL A 318 -4.04 10.52 22.49
CA VAL A 318 -3.90 9.39 21.55
C VAL A 318 -3.45 8.12 22.27
N LEU A 319 -2.44 8.24 23.13
CA LEU A 319 -1.84 7.09 23.81
C LEU A 319 -2.77 6.45 24.82
N VAL A 320 -3.49 7.25 25.61
CA VAL A 320 -4.42 6.70 26.61
C VAL A 320 -5.59 6.00 25.91
N ASP A 321 -6.13 6.58 24.84
CA ASP A 321 -7.16 5.94 24.01
C ASP A 321 -6.65 4.61 23.42
N PHE A 322 -5.43 4.59 22.86
CA PHE A 322 -4.80 3.35 22.37
C PHE A 322 -4.63 2.29 23.48
N LEU A 323 -4.03 2.64 24.61
CA LEU A 323 -3.73 1.70 25.69
C LEU A 323 -5.01 1.07 26.25
N VAL A 324 -6.02 1.90 26.57
CA VAL A 324 -7.28 1.43 27.14
C VAL A 324 -8.07 0.58 26.14
N ASN A 325 -8.13 0.98 24.86
CA ASN A 325 -8.81 0.18 23.83
C ASN A 325 -8.07 -1.13 23.50
N ALA A 326 -6.75 -1.19 23.72
CA ALA A 326 -5.96 -2.42 23.61
C ALA A 326 -6.09 -3.35 24.83
N GLY A 327 -6.91 -3.00 25.83
CA GLY A 327 -7.07 -3.80 27.06
C GLY A 327 -5.89 -3.69 28.02
N ILE A 328 -5.05 -2.66 27.87
CA ILE A 328 -3.91 -2.38 28.76
C ILE A 328 -4.38 -1.34 29.78
N LYS A 329 -4.08 -1.56 31.07
CA LYS A 329 -4.56 -0.68 32.16
C LYS A 329 -3.47 0.30 32.58
N PRO A 330 -3.49 1.58 32.14
CA PRO A 330 -2.69 2.62 32.78
C PRO A 330 -2.92 2.63 34.29
N LEU A 331 -1.84 2.52 35.06
CA LEU A 331 -1.83 2.64 36.52
C LEU A 331 -1.26 3.99 36.95
N SER A 332 -0.28 4.51 36.21
CA SER A 332 0.28 5.82 36.46
C SER A 332 0.60 6.54 35.15
N ILE A 333 0.31 7.83 35.12
CA ILE A 333 0.63 8.77 34.05
C ILE A 333 1.33 9.95 34.71
N THR A 334 2.63 10.10 34.47
CA THR A 334 3.40 11.20 35.04
C THR A 334 3.88 12.11 33.92
N SER A 335 3.41 13.36 33.90
CA SER A 335 3.64 14.34 32.84
C SER A 335 4.40 15.57 33.36
N TYR A 336 5.72 15.59 33.16
CA TYR A 336 6.56 16.75 33.45
C TYR A 336 6.72 17.65 32.23
N ASN A 337 6.81 18.95 32.47
CA ASN A 337 7.04 19.96 31.44
C ASN A 337 7.97 21.06 31.96
N HIS A 338 8.86 21.56 31.11
CA HIS A 338 9.53 22.83 31.37
C HIS A 338 9.70 23.66 30.09
N LEU A 339 9.55 24.98 30.23
CA LEU A 339 9.63 25.96 29.15
C LEU A 339 10.09 27.33 29.68
N GLY A 340 10.69 28.15 28.82
CA GLY A 340 11.37 29.40 29.18
C GLY A 340 10.76 30.67 28.60
N ASN A 341 9.69 30.56 27.82
CA ASN A 341 8.94 31.68 27.25
C ASN A 341 8.03 32.35 28.30
N ASN A 342 7.26 33.37 27.86
CA ASN A 342 6.39 34.13 28.76
C ASN A 342 5.22 33.29 29.33
N ASP A 343 4.78 32.25 28.61
CA ASP A 343 3.78 31.31 29.12
C ASP A 343 4.33 30.58 30.35
N GLY A 344 5.52 30.00 30.25
CA GLY A 344 6.20 29.38 31.39
C GLY A 344 6.44 30.33 32.56
N LYS A 345 6.78 31.60 32.29
CA LYS A 345 6.97 32.63 33.32
C LYS A 345 5.66 32.92 34.07
N ASN A 346 4.54 33.03 33.35
CA ASN A 346 3.22 33.25 33.94
C ASN A 346 2.74 32.03 34.75
N LEU A 347 2.94 30.83 34.22
CA LEU A 347 2.57 29.57 34.88
C LEU A 347 3.46 29.20 36.07
N ASN A 348 4.47 30.02 36.40
CA ASN A 348 5.29 29.82 37.60
C ASN A 348 4.53 30.18 38.89
N GLU A 349 3.43 30.94 38.80
CA GLU A 349 2.54 31.22 39.94
C GLU A 349 1.43 30.17 40.07
N GLN A 350 1.16 29.76 41.32
CA GLN A 350 0.34 28.58 41.61
C GLN A 350 -1.12 28.71 41.10
N LYS A 351 -1.72 29.91 41.17
CA LYS A 351 -3.11 30.12 40.75
C LYS A 351 -3.28 29.93 39.23
N GLN A 352 -2.32 30.40 38.44
CA GLN A 352 -2.30 30.23 36.99
C GLN A 352 -1.89 28.80 36.59
N PHE A 353 -0.95 28.20 37.33
CA PHE A 353 -0.61 26.79 37.16
C PHE A 353 -1.84 25.89 37.38
N ARG A 354 -2.64 26.15 38.42
CA ARG A 354 -3.84 25.35 38.74
C ARG A 354 -4.82 25.27 37.57
N SER A 355 -5.05 26.37 36.85
CA SER A 355 -5.89 26.35 35.63
C SER A 355 -5.36 25.34 34.60
N LYS A 356 -4.04 25.38 34.35
CA LYS A 356 -3.37 24.48 33.39
C LYS A 356 -3.27 23.04 33.87
N GLU A 357 -3.19 22.82 35.18
CA GLU A 357 -3.18 21.50 35.81
C GLU A 357 -4.54 20.82 35.57
N ILE A 358 -5.64 21.51 35.86
CA ILE A 358 -7.01 20.99 35.65
C ILE A 358 -7.21 20.55 34.19
N SER A 359 -6.92 21.43 33.22
CA SER A 359 -7.12 21.13 31.80
C SER A 359 -6.22 19.99 31.27
N LYS A 360 -5.06 19.75 31.89
CA LYS A 360 -4.13 18.68 31.50
C LYS A 360 -4.43 17.34 32.16
N SER A 361 -5.07 17.36 33.32
CA SER A 361 -5.44 16.17 34.06
C SER A 361 -6.74 15.56 33.52
N SER A 362 -7.74 16.36 33.19
CA SER A 362 -9.08 15.87 32.79
C SER A 362 -9.14 15.08 31.48
N VAL A 363 -8.07 15.12 30.68
CA VAL A 363 -8.03 14.52 29.33
C VAL A 363 -8.09 12.98 29.31
N VAL A 364 -7.96 12.33 30.47
CA VAL A 364 -7.98 10.86 30.59
C VAL A 364 -9.28 10.32 31.18
N ASP A 365 -10.12 11.19 31.74
CA ASP A 365 -11.26 10.80 32.58
C ASP A 365 -12.32 10.01 31.80
N ASP A 366 -12.63 10.44 30.58
CA ASP A 366 -13.62 9.79 29.72
C ASP A 366 -13.17 8.39 29.28
N MET A 367 -11.87 8.18 29.03
CA MET A 367 -11.35 6.86 28.65
C MET A 367 -11.29 5.89 29.84
N VAL A 368 -10.94 6.37 31.02
CA VAL A 368 -10.99 5.58 32.27
C VAL A 368 -12.43 5.15 32.55
N ALA A 369 -13.38 6.09 32.49
CA ALA A 369 -14.79 5.82 32.74
C ALA A 369 -15.43 4.89 31.69
N ALA A 370 -14.91 4.86 30.46
CA ALA A 370 -15.43 4.02 29.39
C ALA A 370 -15.15 2.52 29.58
N ASN A 371 -14.20 2.12 30.45
CA ASN A 371 -13.78 0.72 30.60
C ASN A 371 -13.90 0.21 32.04
N GLY A 372 -15.11 -0.24 32.39
CA GLY A 372 -15.41 -0.85 33.69
C GLY A 372 -14.78 -2.24 33.95
N ILE A 373 -14.06 -2.81 32.98
CA ILE A 373 -13.31 -4.07 33.16
C ILE A 373 -11.93 -3.77 33.76
N LEU A 374 -11.24 -2.76 33.23
CA LEU A 374 -9.92 -2.36 33.71
C LEU A 374 -10.00 -1.55 35.00
N TYR A 375 -10.97 -0.63 35.09
CA TYR A 375 -11.14 0.26 36.23
C TYR A 375 -12.44 -0.04 36.97
N LYS A 376 -12.37 -0.16 38.29
CA LYS A 376 -13.57 -0.16 39.14
C LYS A 376 -14.23 1.21 39.08
N LYS A 377 -15.48 1.27 39.52
CA LYS A 377 -16.18 2.54 39.69
C LYS A 377 -15.34 3.48 40.57
N ASP A 378 -15.13 4.69 40.09
CA ASP A 378 -14.34 5.75 40.74
C ASP A 378 -12.82 5.42 40.90
N GLU A 379 -12.32 4.37 40.22
CA GLU A 379 -10.88 4.08 40.14
C GLU A 379 -10.22 4.87 39.01
N HIS A 380 -9.12 5.55 39.31
CA HIS A 380 -8.32 6.32 38.35
C HIS A 380 -6.84 5.94 38.45
N PRO A 381 -6.06 6.06 37.36
CA PRO A 381 -4.62 5.99 37.44
C PRO A 381 -4.06 7.15 38.27
N ASP A 382 -2.89 6.94 38.88
CA ASP A 382 -2.11 8.04 39.44
C ASP A 382 -1.76 9.02 38.33
N HIS A 383 -2.28 10.25 38.38
CA HIS A 383 -2.04 11.25 37.33
C HIS A 383 -1.36 12.49 37.90
N ILE A 384 -0.10 12.69 37.50
CA ILE A 384 0.73 13.80 37.98
C ILE A 384 1.05 14.72 36.82
N VAL A 385 0.77 16.01 36.96
CA VAL A 385 1.13 17.04 35.97
C VAL A 385 2.05 18.06 36.64
N VAL A 386 3.19 18.33 36.00
CA VAL A 386 4.15 19.33 36.48
C VAL A 386 4.54 20.26 35.35
N ILE A 387 4.62 21.55 35.65
CA ILE A 387 5.15 22.59 34.76
C ILE A 387 6.18 23.40 35.56
N LYS A 388 7.38 23.59 34.98
CA LYS A 388 8.44 24.40 35.57
C LYS A 388 8.93 25.46 34.59
N TYR A 389 9.20 26.64 35.12
CA TYR A 389 9.82 27.70 34.35
C TYR A 389 11.34 27.46 34.24
N CYS A 390 11.84 27.31 33.01
CA CYS A 390 13.26 27.13 32.72
C CYS A 390 13.66 28.11 31.60
N PRO A 391 14.15 29.32 31.93
CA PRO A 391 14.40 30.38 30.94
C PRO A 391 15.28 29.95 29.75
N SER A 392 16.27 29.08 30.00
CA SER A 392 17.28 28.68 29.02
C SER A 392 16.73 27.98 27.78
N VAL A 393 15.57 27.32 27.87
CA VAL A 393 14.98 26.58 26.74
C VAL A 393 14.06 27.45 25.86
N GLY A 394 13.78 28.70 26.25
CA GLY A 394 12.94 29.61 25.47
C GLY A 394 11.56 29.01 25.14
N ASP A 395 11.14 29.13 23.88
CA ASP A 395 9.88 28.56 23.37
C ASP A 395 9.93 27.03 23.17
N SER A 396 11.13 26.44 23.19
CA SER A 396 11.40 25.02 22.98
C SER A 396 11.07 24.19 24.23
N LYS A 397 9.77 24.07 24.49
CA LYS A 397 9.20 23.32 25.61
C LYS A 397 9.66 21.87 25.58
N ARG A 398 10.05 21.36 26.74
CA ARG A 398 10.42 19.94 26.94
C ARG A 398 9.32 19.25 27.74
N ALA A 399 8.77 18.18 27.19
CA ALA A 399 7.78 17.31 27.83
C ALA A 399 8.41 15.94 28.10
N LEU A 400 8.28 15.47 29.34
CA LEU A 400 8.70 14.15 29.76
C LEU A 400 7.49 13.44 30.33
N ASP A 401 7.07 12.36 29.69
CA ASP A 401 5.90 11.59 30.09
C ASP A 401 6.30 10.16 30.38
N GLU A 402 5.79 9.60 31.48
CA GLU A 402 5.92 8.18 31.79
C GLU A 402 4.54 7.58 31.98
N TYR A 403 4.25 6.53 31.21
CA TYR A 403 3.03 5.74 31.31
C TYR A 403 3.40 4.36 31.86
N VAL A 404 2.97 4.05 33.07
CA VAL A 404 3.13 2.72 33.67
C VAL A 404 1.77 2.05 33.65
N SER A 405 1.71 0.88 33.01
CA SER A 405 0.49 0.12 32.81
C SER A 405 0.62 -1.30 33.33
N GLU A 406 -0.49 -1.88 33.77
CA GLU A 406 -0.63 -3.30 34.02
C GLU A 406 -1.06 -4.03 32.74
N ILE A 407 -0.45 -5.18 32.49
CA ILE A 407 -0.75 -6.08 31.36
C ILE A 407 -1.02 -7.50 31.87
N PHE A 408 -1.18 -8.44 30.94
CA PHE A 408 -1.53 -9.83 31.24
C PHE A 408 -0.71 -10.43 32.39
N MET A 409 -1.39 -11.15 33.29
CA MET A 409 -0.81 -11.88 34.43
C MET A 409 -0.01 -11.00 35.42
N GLY A 410 -0.40 -9.74 35.61
CA GLY A 410 0.25 -8.81 36.54
C GLY A 410 1.57 -8.22 36.03
N GLY A 411 1.90 -8.47 34.75
CA GLY A 411 3.05 -7.87 34.09
C GLY A 411 2.93 -6.34 34.02
N ARG A 412 4.06 -5.67 33.78
CA ARG A 412 4.13 -4.20 33.65
C ARG A 412 4.62 -3.80 32.26
N ASN A 413 3.96 -2.80 31.69
CA ASN A 413 4.42 -2.09 30.52
C ASN A 413 4.76 -0.64 30.94
N THR A 414 5.93 -0.16 30.53
CA THR A 414 6.36 1.22 30.81
C THR A 414 6.77 1.90 29.53
N ILE A 415 6.15 3.04 29.24
CA ILE A 415 6.46 3.89 28.10
C ILE A 415 6.95 5.23 28.62
N SER A 416 8.24 5.51 28.42
CA SER A 416 8.85 6.80 28.73
C SER A 416 9.03 7.59 27.43
N MET A 417 8.51 8.81 27.39
CA MET A 417 8.55 9.69 26.22
C MET A 417 9.23 11.00 26.54
N PHE A 418 10.14 11.40 25.67
CA PHE A 418 10.77 12.71 25.67
C PHE A 418 10.36 13.46 24.40
N ASN A 419 9.65 14.56 24.57
CA ASN A 419 9.16 15.36 23.45
C ASN A 419 9.70 16.80 23.54
N VAL A 420 10.33 17.25 22.45
CA VAL A 420 10.79 18.61 22.26
C VAL A 420 9.80 19.32 21.35
N CYS A 421 9.08 20.30 21.90
CA CYS A 421 8.03 21.02 21.21
C CYS A 421 8.40 22.50 21.12
N GLU A 422 8.53 23.03 19.90
CA GLU A 422 8.47 24.48 19.70
C GLU A 422 7.00 24.91 19.86
N ASP A 423 6.64 25.40 21.04
CA ASP A 423 5.24 25.46 21.47
C ASP A 423 4.41 26.41 20.59
N SER A 424 4.98 27.55 20.21
CA SER A 424 4.31 28.53 19.34
C SER A 424 4.15 28.05 17.90
N LEU A 425 5.10 27.24 17.39
CA LEU A 425 4.98 26.64 16.05
C LEU A 425 3.94 25.51 16.01
N LEU A 426 3.66 24.87 17.16
CA LEU A 426 2.54 23.92 17.27
C LEU A 426 1.20 24.61 17.58
N ALA A 427 1.20 25.73 18.31
CA ALA A 427 -0.03 26.44 18.68
C ALA A 427 -0.59 27.33 17.55
N SER A 428 0.27 28.00 16.80
CA SER A 428 -0.15 28.93 15.73
C SER A 428 -1.03 28.27 14.66
N PRO A 429 -0.72 27.05 14.16
CA PRO A 429 -1.60 26.35 13.22
C PRO A 429 -2.96 25.96 13.83
N LEU A 430 -3.03 25.69 15.14
CA LEU A 430 -4.31 25.42 15.81
C LEU A 430 -5.20 26.67 15.88
N ILE A 431 -4.60 27.85 16.03
CA ILE A 431 -5.33 29.13 15.95
C ILE A 431 -5.97 29.28 14.57
N LEU A 432 -5.24 28.94 13.50
CA LEU A 432 -5.80 28.94 12.15
C LEU A 432 -6.99 27.99 12.04
N ASP A 433 -6.82 26.74 12.47
CA ASP A 433 -7.88 25.72 12.39
C ASP A 433 -9.13 26.15 13.18
N LEU A 434 -8.96 26.66 14.40
CA LEU A 434 -10.03 27.15 15.24
C LEU A 434 -10.84 28.25 14.56
N VAL A 435 -10.17 29.22 13.94
CA VAL A 435 -10.81 30.36 13.27
C VAL A 435 -11.51 29.93 11.99
N ILE A 436 -10.84 29.12 11.16
CA ILE A 436 -11.38 28.65 9.87
C ILE A 436 -12.60 27.75 10.09
N LEU A 437 -12.54 26.84 11.07
CA LEU A 437 -13.66 25.97 11.37
C LEU A 437 -14.81 26.74 12.01
N THR A 438 -14.53 27.71 12.89
CA THR A 438 -15.58 28.56 13.48
C THR A 438 -16.30 29.36 12.39
N GLU A 439 -15.57 29.94 11.44
CA GLU A 439 -16.15 30.62 10.29
C GLU A 439 -17.03 29.67 9.47
N LEU A 440 -16.51 28.49 9.12
CA LEU A 440 -17.26 27.51 8.33
C LEU A 440 -18.58 27.13 9.03
N MET A 441 -18.55 26.95 10.36
CA MET A 441 -19.75 26.65 11.14
C MET A 441 -20.77 27.81 11.17
N GLN A 442 -20.37 29.07 10.92
CA GLN A 442 -21.32 30.19 10.73
C GLN A 442 -22.12 30.06 9.44
N ARG A 443 -21.61 29.31 8.46
CA ARG A 443 -22.26 29.07 7.17
C ARG A 443 -23.00 27.74 7.08
N ILE A 444 -22.90 26.88 8.09
CA ILE A 444 -23.60 25.60 8.13
C ILE A 444 -24.83 25.72 9.04
N GLU A 445 -25.98 25.48 8.45
CA GLU A 445 -27.26 25.42 9.14
C GLU A 445 -27.90 24.06 8.92
N TYR A 446 -28.85 23.71 9.79
CA TYR A 446 -29.64 22.50 9.64
C TYR A 446 -31.09 22.71 10.06
N ARG A 447 -31.96 21.78 9.66
CA ARG A 447 -33.33 21.64 10.16
C ARG A 447 -33.71 20.17 10.27
N ASN A 448 -34.64 19.84 11.14
CA ASN A 448 -35.25 18.50 11.17
C ASN A 448 -36.53 18.47 10.31
N SER A 449 -37.16 17.30 10.18
CA SER A 449 -38.38 17.13 9.37
C SER A 449 -39.60 17.90 9.89
N SER A 450 -39.59 18.32 11.15
CA SER A 450 -40.67 19.08 11.78
C SER A 450 -40.46 20.60 11.76
N GLU A 451 -39.29 21.07 11.31
CA GLU A 451 -38.90 22.48 11.30
C GLU A 451 -38.93 23.02 9.85
N GLU A 452 -39.64 24.12 9.62
CA GLU A 452 -39.66 24.78 8.30
C GLU A 452 -38.38 25.61 8.07
N GLU A 453 -37.85 26.26 9.10
CA GLU A 453 -36.69 27.14 9.02
C GLU A 453 -35.38 26.43 9.35
N PHE A 454 -34.30 26.80 8.64
CA PHE A 454 -32.94 26.40 8.98
C PHE A 454 -32.45 27.18 10.19
N ARG A 455 -31.64 26.53 11.02
CA ARG A 455 -31.02 27.13 12.19
C ARG A 455 -29.54 26.77 12.31
N PRO A 456 -28.74 27.62 12.96
CA PRO A 456 -27.34 27.31 13.26
C PRO A 456 -27.21 26.16 14.28
N PHE A 457 -25.98 25.68 14.46
CA PHE A 457 -25.62 24.77 15.54
C PHE A 457 -25.76 25.42 16.92
N ASN A 458 -25.60 24.61 17.97
CA ASN A 458 -25.51 25.12 19.34
C ASN A 458 -24.39 26.16 19.44
N SER A 459 -24.59 27.19 20.27
CA SER A 459 -23.60 28.26 20.44
C SER A 459 -22.27 27.74 20.97
N VAL A 460 -22.28 26.65 21.75
CA VAL A 460 -21.06 25.94 22.16
C VAL A 460 -20.60 25.01 21.05
N LEU A 461 -19.52 25.39 20.35
CA LEU A 461 -18.95 24.63 19.24
C LEU A 461 -18.02 23.51 19.72
N SER A 462 -18.60 22.44 20.25
CA SER A 462 -17.85 21.23 20.65
C SER A 462 -17.10 20.56 19.49
N ILE A 463 -17.43 20.88 18.23
CA ILE A 463 -16.68 20.43 17.04
C ILE A 463 -15.21 20.90 17.07
N LEU A 464 -14.90 21.97 17.81
CA LEU A 464 -13.54 22.50 17.94
C LEU A 464 -12.64 21.68 18.90
N SER A 465 -13.18 20.65 19.56
CA SER A 465 -12.50 19.88 20.60
C SER A 465 -11.17 19.27 20.16
N TYR A 466 -10.98 18.98 18.85
CA TYR A 466 -9.72 18.46 18.32
C TYR A 466 -8.53 19.38 18.61
N MET A 467 -8.75 20.69 18.66
CA MET A 467 -7.72 21.70 18.91
C MET A 467 -7.62 22.11 20.39
N LEU A 468 -8.45 21.56 21.27
CA LEU A 468 -8.65 22.05 22.65
C LEU A 468 -8.44 20.93 23.68
N LYS A 469 -7.90 21.26 24.86
CA LYS A 469 -7.55 20.30 25.91
C LYS A 469 -8.74 19.98 26.82
N ALA A 470 -9.49 21.00 27.20
CA ALA A 470 -10.66 20.89 28.07
C ALA A 470 -11.88 21.41 27.30
N PRO A 471 -12.42 20.60 26.37
CA PRO A 471 -13.44 21.08 25.45
C PRO A 471 -14.73 21.47 26.18
N LEU A 472 -15.21 22.68 25.92
CA LEU A 472 -16.52 23.14 26.30
C LEU A 472 -17.57 22.41 25.45
N VAL A 473 -18.57 21.85 26.10
CA VAL A 473 -19.66 21.10 25.47
C VAL A 473 -21.01 21.66 25.88
N PRO A 474 -22.07 21.48 25.06
CA PRO A 474 -23.42 21.86 25.45
C PRO A 474 -23.83 21.22 26.78
N GLU A 475 -24.65 21.95 27.55
CA GLU A 475 -25.11 21.48 28.85
C GLU A 475 -25.79 20.10 28.77
N GLY A 476 -25.46 19.21 29.71
CA GLY A 476 -25.98 17.85 29.76
C GLY A 476 -25.39 16.88 28.73
N THR A 477 -24.35 17.28 27.98
CA THR A 477 -23.64 16.40 27.04
C THR A 477 -22.26 15.98 27.57
N PRO A 478 -21.76 14.77 27.24
CA PRO A 478 -20.47 14.30 27.73
C PRO A 478 -19.30 14.97 27.01
N VAL A 479 -18.20 15.14 27.74
CA VAL A 479 -16.90 15.52 27.19
C VAL A 479 -16.23 14.31 26.55
N ILE A 480 -15.68 14.48 25.36
CA ILE A 480 -14.89 13.45 24.65
C ILE A 480 -13.50 14.03 24.41
N ASN A 481 -12.45 13.40 24.96
CA ASN A 481 -11.07 13.86 24.83
C ASN A 481 -10.23 13.07 23.83
N ALA A 482 -10.62 11.82 23.53
CA ALA A 482 -9.93 10.96 22.58
C ALA A 482 -9.78 11.65 21.20
N LEU A 483 -8.54 11.87 20.78
CA LEU A 483 -8.22 12.73 19.64
C LEU A 483 -8.80 12.21 18.33
N SER A 484 -8.74 10.89 18.13
CA SER A 484 -9.27 10.21 16.93
C SER A 484 -10.79 10.40 16.82
N LYS A 485 -11.53 10.24 17.93
CA LYS A 485 -12.98 10.44 17.96
C LYS A 485 -13.38 11.88 17.63
N GLN A 486 -12.61 12.86 18.12
CA GLN A 486 -12.84 14.28 17.81
C GLN A 486 -12.58 14.60 16.33
N ARG A 487 -11.54 14.02 15.72
CA ARG A 487 -11.28 14.16 14.28
C ARG A 487 -12.39 13.51 13.45
N SER A 488 -12.81 12.30 13.79
CA SER A 488 -13.91 11.62 13.11
C SER A 488 -15.21 12.43 13.20
N ALA A 489 -15.51 13.08 14.33
CA ALA A 489 -16.67 13.95 14.47
C ALA A 489 -16.63 15.14 13.49
N LEU A 490 -15.48 15.81 13.37
CA LEU A 490 -15.24 16.88 12.39
C LEU A 490 -15.47 16.40 10.96
N GLU A 491 -14.81 15.31 10.56
CA GLU A 491 -14.92 14.75 9.21
C GLU A 491 -16.36 14.34 8.90
N ASN A 492 -17.05 13.66 9.83
CA ASN A 492 -18.40 13.17 9.62
C ASN A 492 -19.44 14.29 9.52
N ILE A 493 -19.28 15.41 10.23
CA ILE A 493 -20.14 16.59 10.07
C ILE A 493 -19.98 17.18 8.66
N PHE A 494 -18.75 17.31 8.16
CA PHE A 494 -18.52 17.86 6.82
C PHE A 494 -18.95 16.91 5.71
N ARG A 495 -18.80 15.59 5.92
CA ARG A 495 -19.36 14.56 5.04
C ARG A 495 -20.90 14.63 4.99
N ALA A 496 -21.56 14.82 6.13
CA ALA A 496 -23.01 15.01 6.19
C ALA A 496 -23.48 16.24 5.40
N CYS A 497 -22.72 17.35 5.43
CA CYS A 497 -23.02 18.56 4.66
C CYS A 497 -22.98 18.34 3.13
N ILE A 498 -22.27 17.33 2.66
CA ILE A 498 -22.20 16.92 1.24
C ILE A 498 -22.86 15.56 0.98
N GLY A 499 -23.68 15.08 1.91
CA GLY A 499 -24.53 13.88 1.75
C GLY A 499 -23.76 12.55 1.67
N LEU A 500 -22.55 12.51 2.24
CA LEU A 500 -21.79 11.28 2.45
C LEU A 500 -22.03 10.74 3.86
N ASP A 501 -22.10 9.42 3.97
CA ASP A 501 -22.18 8.73 5.27
C ASP A 501 -20.84 8.82 6.03
N PRO A 502 -20.86 8.64 7.36
CA PRO A 502 -19.64 8.49 8.16
C PRO A 502 -18.71 7.40 7.60
N ILE A 503 -17.40 7.61 7.75
CA ILE A 503 -16.43 6.55 7.46
C ILE A 503 -16.66 5.42 8.47
N ASN A 504 -16.85 4.20 7.96
CA ASN A 504 -17.19 3.05 8.78
C ASN A 504 -15.99 2.13 9.07
N ASP A 505 -14.92 2.23 8.28
CA ASP A 505 -13.69 1.42 8.37
C ASP A 505 -13.92 -0.10 8.43
N MET A 506 -15.14 -0.56 8.12
CA MET A 506 -15.48 -1.98 8.23
C MET A 506 -14.80 -2.80 7.13
N MET A 507 -14.31 -2.13 6.07
CA MET A 507 -13.73 -2.72 4.88
C MET A 507 -14.57 -3.90 4.39
N LEU A 508 -15.89 -3.78 4.48
CA LEU A 508 -16.81 -4.84 4.10
C LEU A 508 -16.81 -5.05 2.58
N GLU A 509 -16.21 -4.13 1.82
CA GLU A 509 -15.88 -4.31 0.40
C GLU A 509 -14.67 -5.26 0.22
N CYS A 510 -13.85 -5.42 1.26
CA CYS A 510 -12.75 -6.38 1.34
C CYS A 510 -13.15 -7.68 2.08
N GLN A 511 -14.35 -7.72 2.66
CA GLN A 511 -14.99 -8.92 3.18
C GLN A 511 -15.99 -9.40 2.12
N ASP A 512 -16.23 -10.70 1.98
CA ASP A 512 -17.17 -11.24 0.98
C ASP A 512 -18.67 -10.90 1.26
N ILE A 513 -18.96 -9.84 2.03
CA ILE A 513 -20.29 -9.49 2.54
C ILE A 513 -21.01 -8.48 1.63
N PHE A 514 -20.27 -7.68 0.84
CA PHE A 514 -20.89 -6.67 -0.06
C PHE A 514 -21.15 -7.13 -1.50
N ASP A 515 -21.00 -8.42 -1.81
CA ASP A 515 -21.55 -9.01 -3.04
C ASP A 515 -22.76 -9.91 -2.79
N ASN A 516 -23.47 -9.69 -1.68
CA ASN A 516 -24.86 -10.11 -1.53
C ASN A 516 -25.76 -8.88 -1.49
N ALA A 517 -26.23 -8.55 -2.70
CA ALA A 517 -27.55 -8.06 -2.98
C ALA A 517 -27.68 -6.54 -3.24
N LYS A 518 -28.01 -6.19 -4.49
CA LYS A 518 -29.40 -5.78 -4.61
C LYS A 518 -30.25 -7.04 -4.30
N ILE A 519 -30.94 -7.02 -3.17
CA ILE A 519 -32.25 -7.66 -2.98
C ILE A 519 -33.00 -6.43 -2.47
N THR A 520 -33.18 -5.47 -3.36
CA THR A 520 -34.34 -5.43 -4.24
C THR A 520 -34.11 -5.44 -5.75
N ASP A 521 -33.04 -6.03 -6.26
CA ASP A 521 -32.98 -6.71 -7.58
C ASP A 521 -31.80 -7.70 -7.58
N ILE A 522 -32.05 -9.01 -7.53
CA ILE A 522 -31.17 -10.15 -7.92
C ILE A 522 -29.73 -9.77 -8.37
N PRO A 523 -28.64 -10.38 -7.84
CA PRO A 523 -27.26 -9.94 -8.07
C PRO A 523 -26.92 -9.86 -9.56
N ASP A 524 -26.73 -8.65 -10.09
CA ASP A 524 -26.60 -8.50 -11.54
C ASP A 524 -25.24 -8.99 -12.08
N LYS A 525 -24.18 -9.15 -11.28
CA LYS A 525 -22.89 -9.68 -11.80
C LYS A 525 -22.16 -10.60 -10.83
N ILE A 526 -22.33 -11.89 -11.04
CA ILE A 526 -21.42 -12.93 -10.55
C ILE A 526 -20.02 -12.69 -11.16
N HIS A 527 -18.97 -12.73 -10.34
CA HIS A 527 -17.59 -12.60 -10.80
C HIS A 527 -17.03 -13.93 -11.32
N TYR A 528 -16.42 -13.87 -12.51
CA TYR A 528 -15.77 -14.99 -13.19
C TYR A 528 -14.33 -14.59 -13.58
N HIS A 529 -13.38 -15.46 -13.30
CA HIS A 529 -12.00 -15.38 -13.77
C HIS A 529 -11.77 -16.40 -14.90
N GLY A 530 -10.96 -16.02 -15.88
CA GLY A 530 -10.85 -16.71 -17.16
C GLY A 530 -11.76 -16.11 -18.25
N PRO A 531 -12.02 -16.84 -19.35
CA PRO A 531 -11.64 -18.22 -19.60
C PRO A 531 -10.12 -18.36 -19.82
N TYR A 532 -9.55 -19.44 -19.32
CA TYR A 532 -8.18 -19.86 -19.63
C TYR A 532 -8.23 -21.09 -20.52
N LEU A 533 -7.43 -21.14 -21.59
CA LEU A 533 -7.48 -22.17 -22.62
C LEU A 533 -6.23 -23.04 -22.57
N LYS A 534 -6.41 -24.36 -22.48
CA LYS A 534 -5.33 -25.34 -22.41
C LYS A 534 -5.36 -26.30 -23.61
N TYR A 535 -4.18 -26.70 -24.08
CA TYR A 535 -4.00 -27.85 -24.95
C TYR A 535 -3.56 -29.09 -24.17
N SER A 536 -4.27 -30.22 -24.34
CA SER A 536 -3.98 -31.48 -23.63
C SER A 536 -3.30 -32.52 -24.52
N GLY A 537 -3.51 -32.46 -25.85
CA GLY A 537 -2.81 -33.26 -26.86
C GLY A 537 -2.43 -34.68 -26.46
N SER A 538 -3.35 -35.64 -26.58
CA SER A 538 -3.21 -37.04 -26.11
C SER A 538 -2.29 -37.95 -26.96
N GLY A 539 -1.34 -37.38 -27.71
CA GLY A 539 -0.42 -38.16 -28.56
C GLY A 539 -1.05 -38.76 -29.83
N SER A 540 -2.36 -38.59 -30.06
CA SER A 540 -3.03 -38.97 -31.31
C SER A 540 -3.46 -37.73 -32.11
N LEU A 541 -3.27 -37.76 -33.44
CA LEU A 541 -3.74 -36.70 -34.35
C LEU A 541 -5.14 -37.01 -34.90
N GLU A 542 -5.96 -37.75 -34.14
CA GLU A 542 -7.34 -38.04 -34.55
C GLU A 542 -8.29 -36.91 -34.16
N LYS A 543 -8.04 -36.27 -33.01
CA LYS A 543 -8.85 -35.16 -32.48
C LYS A 543 -7.96 -34.15 -31.77
N TRP A 544 -8.33 -32.89 -31.86
CA TRP A 544 -7.79 -31.84 -31.03
C TRP A 544 -8.43 -31.92 -29.64
N GLU A 545 -7.60 -31.98 -28.59
CA GLU A 545 -8.06 -32.10 -27.21
C GLU A 545 -7.47 -31.00 -26.33
N GLY A 546 -8.33 -30.40 -25.53
CA GLY A 546 -7.99 -29.29 -24.65
C GLY A 546 -9.07 -29.05 -23.61
N SER A 547 -8.96 -27.96 -22.87
CA SER A 547 -10.00 -27.57 -21.93
C SER A 547 -10.06 -26.05 -21.72
N VAL A 548 -11.22 -25.58 -21.31
CA VAL A 548 -11.42 -24.20 -20.82
C VAL A 548 -11.63 -24.25 -19.31
N LEU A 549 -10.90 -23.43 -18.57
CA LEU A 549 -11.12 -23.24 -17.14
C LEU A 549 -11.79 -21.89 -16.88
N ILE A 550 -12.79 -21.92 -16.01
CA ILE A 550 -13.43 -20.72 -15.48
C ILE A 550 -13.54 -20.88 -13.97
N ALA A 551 -12.93 -19.97 -13.20
CA ALA A 551 -13.14 -19.87 -11.77
C ALA A 551 -14.29 -18.89 -11.50
N SER A 552 -15.25 -19.27 -10.66
CA SER A 552 -16.53 -18.57 -10.52
C SER A 552 -16.99 -18.54 -9.07
N GLN A 553 -17.57 -17.43 -8.63
CA GLN A 553 -18.25 -17.38 -7.33
C GLN A 553 -19.65 -18.04 -7.37
N ALA A 554 -20.22 -18.26 -8.57
CA ALA A 554 -21.41 -19.07 -8.71
C ALA A 554 -21.10 -20.56 -8.55
N SER A 555 -21.89 -21.21 -7.69
CA SER A 555 -21.93 -22.65 -7.49
C SER A 555 -22.59 -23.42 -8.63
N VAL A 556 -23.19 -22.70 -9.59
CA VAL A 556 -23.70 -23.26 -10.84
C VAL A 556 -22.70 -22.98 -11.95
N PRO A 557 -22.31 -23.98 -12.76
CA PRO A 557 -21.38 -23.76 -13.84
C PRO A 557 -21.95 -22.86 -14.94
N PRO A 558 -21.11 -22.03 -15.59
CA PRO A 558 -21.53 -21.32 -16.79
C PRO A 558 -21.80 -22.31 -17.95
N VAL A 559 -22.55 -21.88 -18.95
CA VAL A 559 -22.82 -22.70 -20.15
C VAL A 559 -21.81 -22.37 -21.24
N LEU A 560 -20.97 -23.34 -21.61
CA LEU A 560 -20.04 -23.21 -22.73
C LEU A 560 -20.66 -23.75 -24.03
N THR A 561 -20.64 -22.94 -25.08
CA THR A 561 -21.02 -23.31 -26.44
C THR A 561 -19.83 -23.16 -27.38
N ILE A 562 -19.63 -24.11 -28.28
CA ILE A 562 -18.53 -24.11 -29.25
C ILE A 562 -19.10 -24.13 -30.66
N THR A 563 -18.52 -23.32 -31.53
CA THR A 563 -18.90 -23.19 -32.93
C THR A 563 -17.67 -23.05 -33.81
N GLN A 564 -17.73 -23.58 -35.02
CA GLN A 564 -16.71 -23.35 -36.04
C GLN A 564 -17.11 -22.12 -36.87
N VAL A 565 -16.21 -21.15 -37.01
CA VAL A 565 -16.47 -19.93 -37.80
C VAL A 565 -16.70 -20.31 -39.26
N GLY A 566 -17.84 -19.90 -39.82
CA GLY A 566 -18.21 -20.18 -41.22
C GLY A 566 -18.90 -21.53 -41.48
N ASN A 567 -19.12 -22.38 -40.47
CA ASN A 567 -19.81 -23.67 -40.62
C ASN A 567 -20.94 -23.86 -39.58
N PRO A 568 -22.19 -23.43 -39.89
CA PRO A 568 -23.33 -23.56 -38.98
C PRO A 568 -23.68 -25.01 -38.61
N SER A 569 -23.34 -25.97 -39.47
CA SER A 569 -23.61 -27.40 -39.27
C SER A 569 -22.69 -28.05 -38.22
N PHE A 570 -21.59 -27.39 -37.85
CA PHE A 570 -20.64 -27.88 -36.85
C PHE A 570 -21.30 -28.05 -35.46
N LYS A 571 -22.33 -27.23 -35.15
CA LYS A 571 -23.17 -27.39 -33.94
C LYS A 571 -23.79 -28.78 -33.78
N LYS A 572 -23.98 -29.53 -34.89
CA LYS A 572 -24.55 -30.90 -34.88
C LYS A 572 -23.50 -32.00 -34.68
N LEU A 573 -22.21 -31.74 -34.94
CA LEU A 573 -21.12 -32.72 -34.78
C LEU A 573 -20.60 -32.78 -33.34
N VAL A 574 -20.66 -31.66 -32.62
CA VAL A 574 -20.35 -31.57 -31.19
C VAL A 574 -21.63 -31.86 -30.41
N LYS A 575 -21.90 -33.13 -30.08
CA LYS A 575 -23.06 -33.52 -29.26
C LYS A 575 -22.95 -32.92 -27.85
N GLY A 576 -23.86 -32.02 -27.51
CA GLY A 576 -24.24 -31.70 -26.12
C GLY A 576 -23.61 -30.43 -25.55
N LEU A 577 -24.30 -29.80 -24.59
CA LEU A 577 -23.65 -28.90 -23.64
C LEU A 577 -22.40 -29.59 -23.11
N HIS A 578 -21.22 -28.96 -23.19
CA HIS A 578 -20.07 -29.46 -22.45
C HIS A 578 -20.40 -29.32 -20.97
N LEU A 579 -20.72 -30.45 -20.32
CA LEU A 579 -20.99 -30.51 -18.90
C LEU A 579 -19.73 -30.01 -18.18
N ALA A 580 -19.86 -28.91 -17.45
CA ALA A 580 -18.79 -28.42 -16.64
C ALA A 580 -18.45 -29.46 -15.56
N HIS A 581 -17.16 -29.74 -15.43
CA HIS A 581 -16.62 -30.54 -14.35
C HIS A 581 -16.17 -29.60 -13.24
N HIS A 582 -16.73 -29.79 -12.05
CA HIS A 582 -16.21 -29.16 -10.85
C HIS A 582 -14.87 -29.80 -10.49
N LEU A 583 -13.78 -29.03 -10.51
CA LEU A 583 -12.46 -29.52 -10.14
C LEU A 583 -12.21 -29.39 -8.64
N GLU A 584 -12.41 -28.20 -8.08
CA GLU A 584 -12.08 -27.87 -6.69
C GLU A 584 -12.89 -26.67 -6.22
N THR A 585 -13.13 -26.59 -4.91
CA THR A 585 -13.73 -25.41 -4.26
C THR A 585 -12.73 -24.74 -3.33
N LEU A 586 -12.40 -23.48 -3.59
CA LEU A 586 -11.71 -22.64 -2.63
C LEU A 586 -12.71 -21.70 -1.93
N LYS A 587 -13.17 -22.09 -0.73
CA LYS A 587 -14.25 -21.40 0.01
C LYS A 587 -15.51 -21.20 -0.83
N HIS A 588 -15.69 -20.04 -1.45
CA HIS A 588 -16.85 -19.68 -2.27
C HIS A 588 -16.52 -19.60 -3.77
N ILE A 589 -15.30 -19.97 -4.17
CA ILE A 589 -14.83 -19.97 -5.56
C ILE A 589 -14.81 -21.42 -6.07
N PHE A 590 -15.53 -21.65 -7.16
CA PHE A 590 -15.68 -22.94 -7.82
C PHE A 590 -14.86 -22.94 -9.11
N PHE A 591 -14.00 -23.94 -9.29
CA PHE A 591 -13.20 -24.13 -10.50
C PHE A 591 -13.93 -25.05 -11.47
N TRP A 592 -14.44 -24.49 -12.56
CA TRP A 592 -15.19 -25.20 -13.60
C TRP A 592 -14.31 -25.47 -14.81
N ARG A 593 -14.14 -26.75 -15.15
CA ARG A 593 -13.43 -27.20 -16.35
C ARG A 593 -14.42 -27.66 -17.40
N PHE A 594 -14.20 -27.24 -18.64
CA PHE A 594 -14.92 -27.70 -19.81
C PHE A 594 -13.97 -28.47 -20.73
N ASP A 595 -14.15 -29.78 -20.83
CA ASP A 595 -13.35 -30.65 -21.71
C ASP A 595 -13.75 -30.44 -23.18
N LEU A 596 -12.75 -30.17 -24.03
CA LEU A 596 -12.90 -29.96 -25.46
C LEU A 596 -12.31 -31.15 -26.23
N SER A 597 -13.09 -31.73 -27.14
CA SER A 597 -12.64 -32.78 -28.06
C SER A 597 -13.23 -32.50 -29.44
N LEU A 598 -12.40 -32.00 -30.36
CA LEU A 598 -12.80 -31.53 -31.68
C LEU A 598 -12.17 -32.43 -32.75
N PRO A 599 -12.92 -32.92 -33.76
CA PRO A 599 -12.29 -33.64 -34.87
C PRO A 599 -11.38 -32.68 -35.64
N PHE A 600 -10.16 -33.12 -35.99
CA PHE A 600 -9.31 -32.30 -36.85
C PHE A 600 -9.91 -32.17 -38.25
N GLY A 601 -10.02 -30.94 -38.75
CA GLY A 601 -10.37 -30.67 -40.14
C GLY A 601 -9.25 -30.94 -41.15
N ASN A 602 -9.57 -30.77 -42.43
CA ASN A 602 -8.63 -30.92 -43.56
C ASN A 602 -7.68 -29.71 -43.75
N GLY A 603 -7.81 -28.66 -42.95
CA GLY A 603 -7.04 -27.42 -43.06
C GLY A 603 -7.12 -26.58 -41.79
N HIS A 604 -6.66 -25.33 -41.86
CA HIS A 604 -6.71 -24.37 -40.75
C HIS A 604 -8.15 -24.00 -40.38
N GLU A 605 -8.52 -24.21 -39.12
CA GLU A 605 -9.85 -23.93 -38.60
C GLU A 605 -9.79 -22.85 -37.51
N THR A 606 -10.78 -21.95 -37.54
CA THR A 606 -11.00 -20.99 -36.46
C THR A 606 -12.18 -21.46 -35.64
N ILE A 607 -11.92 -21.76 -34.38
CA ILE A 607 -12.92 -22.22 -33.43
C ILE A 607 -13.32 -21.03 -32.56
N GLN A 608 -14.61 -20.74 -32.53
CA GLN A 608 -15.20 -19.75 -31.66
C GLN A 608 -15.87 -20.47 -30.50
N TYR A 609 -15.45 -20.18 -29.28
CA TYR A 609 -16.17 -20.61 -28.10
C TYR A 609 -16.75 -19.41 -27.39
N THR A 610 -17.94 -19.63 -26.86
CA THR A 610 -18.72 -18.62 -26.19
C THR A 610 -19.20 -19.23 -24.90
N TYR A 611 -18.99 -18.54 -23.79
CA TYR A 611 -19.59 -18.95 -22.53
C TYR A 611 -20.65 -17.93 -22.12
N ASN A 612 -21.74 -18.46 -21.61
CA ASN A 612 -22.86 -17.70 -21.11
C ASN A 612 -22.93 -17.89 -19.59
N ILE A 613 -22.95 -16.76 -18.90
CA ILE A 613 -23.15 -16.62 -17.47
C ILE A 613 -24.64 -16.37 -17.24
N ASN A 614 -25.35 -17.34 -16.63
CA ASN A 614 -26.75 -17.22 -16.21
C ASN A 614 -27.76 -16.72 -17.27
N GLY A 615 -27.46 -16.85 -18.56
CA GLY A 615 -28.33 -16.44 -19.66
C GLY A 615 -28.11 -15.00 -20.16
N GLU A 616 -27.29 -14.18 -19.51
CA GLU A 616 -27.30 -12.71 -19.71
C GLU A 616 -26.02 -12.11 -20.31
N VAL A 617 -24.84 -12.69 -20.04
CA VAL A 617 -23.57 -12.16 -20.55
C VAL A 617 -22.90 -13.19 -21.46
N GLU A 618 -22.96 -12.92 -22.76
CA GLU A 618 -22.31 -13.70 -23.80
C GLU A 618 -20.94 -13.09 -24.11
N LYS A 619 -19.85 -13.76 -23.72
CA LYS A 619 -18.49 -13.40 -24.15
C LYS A 619 -17.96 -14.47 -25.07
N SER A 620 -17.35 -14.04 -26.17
CA SER A 620 -16.87 -14.93 -27.22
C SER A 620 -15.39 -14.71 -27.49
N PHE A 621 -14.69 -15.82 -27.66
CA PHE A 621 -13.26 -15.86 -27.94
C PHE A 621 -13.02 -16.82 -29.10
N THR A 622 -11.97 -16.57 -29.86
CA THR A 622 -11.56 -17.41 -30.98
C THR A 622 -10.17 -17.94 -30.76
N PHE A 623 -9.97 -19.22 -31.05
CA PHE A 623 -8.65 -19.83 -31.14
C PHE A 623 -8.53 -20.61 -32.44
N HIS A 624 -7.29 -20.95 -32.79
CA HIS A 624 -6.96 -21.54 -34.07
C HIS A 624 -6.49 -22.98 -33.90
N VAL A 625 -7.10 -23.90 -34.65
CA VAL A 625 -6.75 -25.32 -34.70
C VAL A 625 -6.19 -25.60 -36.08
N ALA A 626 -4.94 -26.07 -36.13
CA ALA A 626 -4.33 -26.51 -37.38
C ALA A 626 -4.94 -27.84 -37.84
N GLY A 627 -4.97 -28.06 -39.15
CA GLY A 627 -5.48 -29.30 -39.73
C GLY A 627 -4.63 -30.52 -39.36
N LYS A 628 -5.22 -31.72 -39.45
CA LYS A 628 -4.55 -32.98 -39.11
C LYS A 628 -3.21 -33.18 -39.83
N GLU A 629 -3.20 -32.87 -41.13
CA GLU A 629 -2.05 -33.03 -42.03
C GLU A 629 -1.25 -31.73 -42.19
N ASP A 630 -1.62 -30.67 -41.45
CA ASP A 630 -0.93 -29.40 -41.53
C ASP A 630 0.44 -29.51 -40.85
N ARG A 631 1.49 -29.38 -41.66
CA ARG A 631 2.87 -29.42 -41.20
C ARG A 631 3.33 -28.08 -40.65
N ASN A 632 2.59 -27.00 -40.90
CA ASN A 632 2.99 -25.64 -40.55
C ASN A 632 2.37 -25.16 -39.24
N TRP A 633 2.33 -26.03 -38.22
CA TRP A 633 1.95 -25.61 -36.87
C TRP A 633 2.88 -24.49 -36.41
N ASN A 634 2.33 -23.30 -36.30
CA ASN A 634 2.93 -22.12 -35.72
C ASN A 634 2.62 -22.06 -34.22
N TRP A 635 3.63 -21.91 -33.37
CA TRP A 635 3.47 -21.85 -31.92
C TRP A 635 4.51 -20.91 -31.31
N SER A 636 4.37 -20.60 -30.02
CA SER A 636 5.29 -19.70 -29.31
C SER A 636 5.75 -20.29 -27.99
N PHE A 637 6.84 -19.74 -27.47
CA PHE A 637 7.43 -20.09 -26.17
C PHE A 637 7.76 -18.81 -25.40
N TYR A 638 7.46 -18.80 -24.11
CA TYR A 638 7.74 -17.70 -23.19
C TYR A 638 8.02 -18.24 -21.79
N SER A 639 8.74 -17.48 -20.96
CA SER A 639 9.03 -17.79 -19.55
C SER A 639 9.12 -16.50 -18.73
N CYS A 640 9.14 -16.62 -17.40
CA CYS A 640 9.40 -15.51 -16.47
C CYS A 640 8.41 -14.35 -16.66
N ASN A 641 7.15 -14.67 -16.44
CA ASN A 641 5.99 -13.80 -16.61
C ASN A 641 5.67 -12.99 -15.35
N GLY A 642 6.65 -12.21 -14.89
CA GLY A 642 6.53 -11.35 -13.72
C GLY A 642 7.75 -10.45 -13.56
N LEU A 643 7.86 -9.81 -12.40
CA LEU A 643 9.01 -9.00 -12.03
C LEU A 643 9.51 -9.49 -10.69
N SER A 644 10.81 -9.74 -10.58
CA SER A 644 11.45 -10.10 -9.32
C SER A 644 11.44 -8.92 -8.34
N GLN A 645 11.59 -9.20 -7.05
CA GLN A 645 11.45 -8.20 -5.99
C GLN A 645 12.55 -7.11 -6.01
N ASP A 646 13.69 -7.41 -6.61
CA ASP A 646 14.82 -6.50 -6.77
C ASP A 646 14.58 -5.42 -7.84
N VAL A 647 13.55 -5.59 -8.70
CA VAL A 647 13.17 -4.60 -9.71
C VAL A 647 12.53 -3.38 -9.05
N THR A 648 13.20 -2.23 -9.14
CA THR A 648 12.71 -0.99 -8.54
C THR A 648 11.46 -0.45 -9.27
N PRO A 649 10.62 0.38 -8.62
CA PRO A 649 9.50 1.05 -9.29
C PRO A 649 9.94 1.90 -10.50
N GLU A 650 11.15 2.48 -10.44
CA GLU A 650 11.75 3.26 -11.52
C GLU A 650 12.12 2.38 -12.72
N GLU A 651 12.69 1.20 -12.48
CA GLU A 651 12.99 0.21 -13.53
C GLU A 651 11.70 -0.37 -14.15
N LYS A 652 10.71 -0.70 -13.32
CA LYS A 652 9.38 -1.14 -13.77
C LYS A 652 8.73 -0.10 -14.68
N LEU A 653 8.77 1.18 -14.29
CA LEU A 653 8.26 2.28 -15.12
C LEU A 653 9.08 2.44 -16.42
N LYS A 654 10.41 2.32 -16.32
CA LYS A 654 11.33 2.42 -17.46
C LYS A 654 11.07 1.34 -18.50
N ILE A 655 10.74 0.11 -18.11
CA ILE A 655 10.42 -0.98 -19.05
C ILE A 655 8.93 -1.06 -19.41
N GLY A 656 8.06 -0.28 -18.74
CA GLY A 656 6.61 -0.28 -19.00
C GLY A 656 5.87 -1.48 -18.42
N GLY A 657 6.38 -2.07 -17.34
CA GLY A 657 5.86 -3.31 -16.77
C GLY A 657 6.05 -4.53 -17.69
N VAL A 658 5.27 -5.58 -17.46
CA VAL A 658 5.32 -6.84 -18.25
C VAL A 658 4.62 -6.74 -19.61
N THR A 659 3.80 -5.70 -19.81
CA THR A 659 2.88 -5.52 -20.95
C THR A 659 3.52 -5.49 -22.36
N PRO A 660 4.71 -4.88 -22.59
CA PRO A 660 5.16 -4.60 -23.96
C PRO A 660 5.37 -5.83 -24.85
N LEU A 661 6.02 -6.89 -24.35
CA LEU A 661 6.25 -8.09 -25.16
C LEU A 661 4.99 -8.93 -25.34
N TRP A 662 4.07 -8.92 -24.37
CA TRP A 662 2.73 -9.51 -24.55
C TRP A 662 1.95 -8.83 -25.67
N LYS A 663 2.07 -7.51 -25.78
CA LYS A 663 1.49 -6.75 -26.89
C LYS A 663 2.09 -7.19 -28.24
N ASP A 664 3.42 -7.26 -28.37
CA ASP A 664 4.06 -7.73 -29.61
C ASP A 664 3.65 -9.17 -29.94
N LEU A 665 3.59 -10.07 -28.94
CA LEU A 665 3.11 -11.45 -29.11
C LEU A 665 1.70 -11.51 -29.67
N MET A 666 0.77 -10.73 -29.12
CA MET A 666 -0.60 -10.65 -29.62
C MET A 666 -0.69 -10.02 -31.01
N GLU A 667 0.15 -9.03 -31.32
CA GLU A 667 0.26 -8.49 -32.67
C GLU A 667 0.77 -9.54 -33.68
N LYS A 668 1.74 -10.38 -33.31
CA LYS A 668 2.17 -11.51 -34.17
C LYS A 668 1.05 -12.54 -34.32
N HIS A 669 0.36 -12.87 -33.23
CA HIS A 669 -0.77 -13.81 -33.25
C HIS A 669 -1.86 -13.33 -34.22
N SER A 670 -2.19 -12.03 -34.22
CA SER A 670 -3.19 -11.47 -35.13
C SER A 670 -2.80 -11.55 -36.62
N LYS A 671 -1.49 -11.55 -36.94
CA LYS A 671 -0.97 -11.60 -38.32
C LYS A 671 -0.75 -13.03 -38.81
N LYS A 672 -0.20 -13.88 -37.95
CA LYS A 672 0.05 -15.30 -38.20
C LYS A 672 -0.33 -16.07 -36.92
N PRO A 673 -1.55 -16.63 -36.85
CA PRO A 673 -2.04 -17.26 -35.65
C PRO A 673 -1.12 -18.33 -35.09
N PHE A 674 -1.03 -18.35 -33.75
CA PHE A 674 -0.40 -19.43 -33.01
C PHE A 674 -1.46 -20.47 -32.66
N HIS A 675 -1.16 -21.75 -32.90
CA HIS A 675 -2.04 -22.86 -32.56
C HIS A 675 -1.88 -23.28 -31.11
N THR A 676 -0.72 -23.02 -30.51
CA THR A 676 -0.39 -23.34 -29.12
C THR A 676 0.71 -22.40 -28.63
N MET A 677 0.80 -22.20 -27.32
CA MET A 677 1.87 -21.48 -26.66
C MET A 677 2.39 -22.29 -25.48
N ILE A 678 3.71 -22.32 -25.31
CA ILE A 678 4.38 -23.06 -24.25
C ILE A 678 4.89 -22.08 -23.19
N GLY A 679 4.44 -22.24 -21.95
CA GLY A 679 5.00 -21.57 -20.78
C GLY A 679 6.17 -22.39 -20.22
N GLY A 680 7.37 -21.82 -20.26
CA GLY A 680 8.61 -22.48 -19.86
C GLY A 680 8.89 -22.52 -18.36
N GLY A 681 8.02 -21.94 -17.53
CA GLY A 681 8.27 -21.73 -16.10
C GLY A 681 8.05 -20.29 -15.67
N ASP A 682 7.78 -20.11 -14.38
CA ASP A 682 7.58 -18.81 -13.72
C ASP A 682 6.42 -18.02 -14.34
N GLN A 683 5.25 -18.66 -14.44
CA GLN A 683 4.08 -17.99 -15.01
C GLN A 683 3.48 -16.97 -14.04
N VAL A 684 3.86 -17.05 -12.77
CA VAL A 684 3.64 -16.11 -11.68
C VAL A 684 4.91 -16.02 -10.82
N TYR A 685 5.06 -14.94 -10.04
CA TYR A 685 6.16 -14.76 -9.07
C TYR A 685 5.59 -14.76 -7.65
N ALA A 686 5.65 -15.92 -6.99
CA ALA A 686 5.00 -16.13 -5.70
C ALA A 686 5.81 -15.64 -4.49
N ASP A 687 7.06 -15.23 -4.69
CA ASP A 687 8.03 -14.81 -3.65
C ASP A 687 7.50 -13.82 -2.61
N PRO A 688 6.61 -12.85 -2.94
CA PRO A 688 6.09 -11.90 -1.97
C PRO A 688 5.38 -12.55 -0.76
N PHE A 689 4.89 -13.80 -0.88
CA PHE A 689 4.17 -14.45 0.21
C PHE A 689 4.98 -14.58 1.50
N TRP A 690 6.31 -14.69 1.40
CA TRP A 690 7.22 -14.72 2.55
C TRP A 690 7.16 -13.46 3.41
N PHE A 691 6.83 -12.32 2.80
CA PHE A 691 6.87 -11.00 3.44
C PHE A 691 5.54 -10.25 3.40
N GLU A 692 4.49 -10.83 2.84
CA GLU A 692 3.14 -10.26 2.88
C GLU A 692 2.26 -10.94 3.93
N LEU A 693 2.40 -12.26 4.11
CA LEU A 693 1.57 -13.02 5.04
C LEU A 693 2.13 -12.96 6.46
N GLN A 694 1.33 -12.46 7.41
CA GLN A 694 1.75 -12.31 8.80
C GLN A 694 2.04 -13.66 9.45
N SER A 695 1.22 -14.69 9.18
CA SER A 695 1.43 -16.04 9.71
C SER A 695 2.79 -16.63 9.28
N ILE A 696 3.21 -16.38 8.04
CA ILE A 696 4.51 -16.82 7.50
C ILE A 696 5.66 -16.04 8.15
N LYS A 697 5.52 -14.72 8.32
CA LYS A 697 6.52 -13.90 9.05
C LYS A 697 6.73 -14.40 10.47
N ASP A 698 5.65 -14.73 11.17
CA ASP A 698 5.70 -15.22 12.54
C ASP A 698 6.43 -16.57 12.62
N TRP A 699 6.18 -17.48 11.68
CA TRP A 699 6.92 -18.74 11.56
C TRP A 699 8.41 -18.52 11.22
N LEU A 700 8.72 -17.61 10.30
CA LEU A 700 10.10 -17.25 9.94
C LEU A 700 10.88 -16.71 11.15
N ALA A 701 10.21 -16.01 12.07
CA ALA A 701 10.81 -15.45 13.29
C ALA A 701 11.13 -16.49 14.39
N LEU A 702 10.61 -17.73 14.29
CA LEU A 702 10.87 -18.78 15.27
C LEU A 702 12.36 -19.13 15.33
N LYS A 703 12.85 -19.45 16.52
CA LYS A 703 14.24 -19.89 16.74
C LYS A 703 14.31 -21.41 16.88
N GLY A 704 15.32 -22.02 16.28
CA GLY A 704 15.60 -23.45 16.38
C GLY A 704 15.07 -24.27 15.19
N LYS A 705 15.93 -25.13 14.62
CA LYS A 705 15.60 -25.94 13.44
C LYS A 705 14.43 -26.89 13.71
N GLN A 706 14.44 -27.58 14.85
CA GLN A 706 13.38 -28.51 15.23
C GLN A 706 12.03 -27.79 15.45
N THR A 707 12.06 -26.63 16.10
CA THR A 707 10.85 -25.83 16.34
C THR A 707 10.22 -25.34 15.04
N LYS A 708 11.03 -24.91 14.06
CA LYS A 708 10.53 -24.56 12.72
C LYS A 708 10.00 -25.78 11.97
N HIS A 709 10.73 -26.90 12.04
CA HIS A 709 10.37 -28.16 11.40
C HIS A 709 8.99 -28.67 11.88
N ASP A 710 8.80 -28.74 13.19
CA ASP A 710 7.62 -29.35 13.82
C ASP A 710 6.43 -28.38 13.98
N HIS A 711 6.59 -27.09 13.65
CA HIS A 711 5.52 -26.11 13.81
C HIS A 711 4.27 -26.55 13.01
N PRO A 712 3.09 -26.68 13.64
CA PRO A 712 1.93 -27.24 12.96
C PRO A 712 1.43 -26.33 11.84
N TRP A 713 0.89 -26.96 10.80
CA TRP A 713 0.07 -26.29 9.79
C TRP A 713 -1.32 -26.03 10.36
N SER A 714 -1.80 -24.78 10.29
CA SER A 714 -3.05 -24.32 10.92
C SER A 714 -4.05 -23.87 9.85
N ASP A 715 -5.33 -23.76 10.24
CA ASP A 715 -6.39 -23.25 9.34
C ASP A 715 -6.14 -21.81 8.86
N GLN A 716 -5.39 -21.04 9.65
CA GLN A 716 -4.94 -19.70 9.27
C GLN A 716 -3.94 -19.78 8.11
N PHE A 717 -2.93 -20.65 8.19
CA PHE A 717 -2.01 -20.89 7.07
C PHE A 717 -2.76 -21.40 5.84
N GLU A 718 -3.69 -22.35 6.02
CA GLU A 718 -4.52 -22.87 4.91
C GLU A 718 -5.26 -21.74 4.19
N THR A 719 -5.90 -20.85 4.96
CA THR A 719 -6.70 -19.76 4.41
C THR A 719 -5.82 -18.70 3.75
N GLU A 720 -4.83 -18.17 4.47
CA GLU A 720 -4.00 -17.06 3.99
C GLU A 720 -3.19 -17.44 2.74
N VAL A 721 -2.55 -18.61 2.76
CA VAL A 721 -1.73 -19.07 1.63
C VAL A 721 -2.60 -19.42 0.42
N SER A 722 -3.75 -20.06 0.61
CA SER A 722 -4.65 -20.39 -0.52
C SER A 722 -5.20 -19.14 -1.20
N PHE A 723 -5.62 -18.14 -0.42
CA PHE A 723 -6.08 -16.87 -0.99
C PHE A 723 -4.95 -16.08 -1.64
N PHE A 724 -3.74 -16.11 -1.07
CA PHE A 724 -2.58 -15.48 -1.68
C PHE A 724 -2.34 -16.02 -3.10
N PHE A 725 -2.20 -17.35 -3.26
CA PHE A 725 -1.94 -17.92 -4.58
C PHE A 725 -3.11 -17.72 -5.55
N PHE A 726 -4.36 -17.84 -5.10
CA PHE A 726 -5.52 -17.54 -5.96
C PHE A 726 -5.50 -16.09 -6.47
N ASN A 727 -5.25 -15.13 -5.58
CA ASN A 727 -5.15 -13.72 -5.93
C ASN A 727 -3.96 -13.46 -6.85
N LEU A 728 -2.81 -14.09 -6.60
CA LEU A 728 -1.63 -13.99 -7.44
C LEU A 728 -1.92 -14.38 -8.88
N TYR A 729 -2.55 -15.54 -9.11
CA TYR A 729 -2.94 -15.98 -10.46
C TYR A 729 -3.96 -15.04 -11.10
N THR A 730 -5.04 -14.72 -10.37
CA THR A 730 -6.14 -13.92 -10.94
C THR A 730 -5.77 -12.46 -11.21
N GLN A 731 -4.81 -11.90 -10.47
CA GLN A 731 -4.30 -10.55 -10.71
C GLN A 731 -3.23 -10.54 -11.80
N SER A 732 -2.24 -11.43 -11.72
CA SER A 732 -1.14 -11.49 -12.71
C SER A 732 -1.67 -11.75 -14.12
N TRP A 733 -2.66 -12.64 -14.24
CA TRP A 733 -3.26 -13.02 -15.52
C TRP A 733 -4.41 -12.11 -15.96
N ALA A 734 -4.77 -11.08 -15.18
CA ALA A 734 -5.78 -10.09 -15.56
C ALA A 734 -5.23 -8.97 -16.45
N GLU A 735 -3.90 -8.84 -16.57
CA GLU A 735 -3.25 -7.88 -17.46
C GLU A 735 -3.73 -8.01 -18.91
N GLN A 736 -4.04 -6.88 -19.55
CA GLN A 736 -4.88 -6.81 -20.75
C GLN A 736 -4.50 -7.82 -21.85
N TYR A 737 -3.25 -7.79 -22.34
CA TYR A 737 -2.80 -8.64 -23.44
C TYR A 737 -2.57 -10.10 -23.02
N MET A 738 -2.22 -10.33 -21.76
CA MET A 738 -2.01 -11.68 -21.21
C MET A 738 -3.34 -12.40 -21.06
N LYS A 739 -4.35 -11.71 -20.51
CA LYS A 739 -5.72 -12.20 -20.40
C LYS A 739 -6.27 -12.61 -21.77
N GLU A 740 -6.00 -11.79 -22.80
CA GLU A 740 -6.40 -12.10 -24.17
C GLU A 740 -5.65 -13.31 -24.73
N ALA A 741 -4.32 -13.38 -24.53
CA ALA A 741 -3.49 -14.51 -24.95
C ALA A 741 -3.97 -15.83 -24.32
N PHE A 742 -4.25 -15.86 -23.01
CA PHE A 742 -4.69 -17.06 -22.30
C PHE A 742 -6.12 -17.49 -22.64
N ALA A 743 -6.95 -16.57 -23.15
CA ALA A 743 -8.27 -16.91 -23.66
C ALA A 743 -8.25 -17.37 -25.14
N THR A 744 -7.25 -16.99 -25.93
CA THR A 744 -7.25 -17.19 -27.40
C THR A 744 -6.16 -18.12 -27.93
N ILE A 745 -5.11 -18.38 -27.15
CA ILE A 745 -3.99 -19.26 -27.51
C ILE A 745 -3.93 -20.42 -26.51
N PRO A 746 -4.17 -21.67 -26.96
CA PRO A 746 -4.07 -22.84 -26.09
C PRO A 746 -2.69 -22.96 -25.43
N GLN A 747 -2.66 -23.17 -24.11
CA GLN A 747 -1.42 -23.22 -23.32
C GLN A 747 -0.96 -24.67 -23.07
N VAL A 748 0.36 -24.86 -23.01
CA VAL A 748 1.04 -26.01 -22.38
C VAL A 748 2.15 -25.45 -21.50
N ASN A 749 1.96 -25.48 -20.18
CA ASN A 749 2.95 -24.90 -19.27
C ASN A 749 3.78 -25.97 -18.56
N MET A 750 4.90 -25.57 -17.97
CA MET A 750 5.65 -26.40 -17.04
C MET A 750 5.84 -25.69 -15.71
N LEU A 751 6.19 -26.46 -14.67
CA LEU A 751 6.40 -25.95 -13.33
C LEU A 751 7.83 -25.47 -13.21
N ASP A 752 8.01 -24.29 -12.64
CA ASP A 752 9.31 -23.81 -12.18
C ASP A 752 9.23 -23.29 -10.74
N ASP A 753 10.33 -22.78 -10.18
CA ASP A 753 10.37 -22.42 -8.77
C ASP A 753 9.56 -21.18 -8.45
N HIS A 754 9.58 -20.08 -9.22
CA HIS A 754 8.78 -18.89 -8.87
C HIS A 754 7.26 -19.12 -8.92
N ASP A 755 6.78 -20.19 -9.59
CA ASP A 755 5.39 -20.65 -9.48
C ASP A 755 5.04 -21.15 -8.06
N ILE A 756 6.06 -21.44 -7.25
CA ILE A 756 6.04 -21.85 -5.85
C ILE A 756 6.70 -20.77 -4.98
N TRP A 757 8.03 -20.68 -5.03
CA TRP A 757 8.91 -19.58 -4.62
C TRP A 757 10.36 -19.88 -5.04
N ASP A 758 11.16 -18.83 -5.19
CA ASP A 758 12.58 -18.87 -5.57
C ASP A 758 13.41 -19.94 -4.82
N GLY A 759 14.23 -20.70 -5.56
CA GLY A 759 15.10 -21.76 -5.03
C GLY A 759 14.34 -23.00 -4.53
N PHE A 760 13.09 -23.20 -4.93
CA PHE A 760 12.33 -24.37 -4.51
C PHE A 760 13.05 -25.68 -4.91
N GLY A 761 13.36 -26.51 -3.90
CA GLY A 761 14.11 -27.76 -4.05
C GLY A 761 15.58 -27.69 -3.63
N THR A 762 16.16 -26.50 -3.45
CA THR A 762 17.58 -26.31 -3.06
C THR A 762 17.78 -25.86 -1.61
N TYR A 763 16.74 -25.92 -0.78
CA TYR A 763 16.84 -25.64 0.65
C TYR A 763 17.33 -26.83 1.50
N PRO A 764 17.90 -26.59 2.71
CA PRO A 764 18.25 -27.65 3.65
C PRO A 764 17.07 -28.57 3.99
N VAL A 765 17.34 -29.86 4.18
CA VAL A 765 16.35 -30.92 4.45
C VAL A 765 15.34 -30.52 5.54
N PHE A 766 15.80 -29.96 6.66
CA PHE A 766 14.90 -29.59 7.76
C PHE A 766 13.87 -28.48 7.42
N LEU A 767 14.16 -27.62 6.43
CA LEU A 767 13.18 -26.64 5.94
C LEU A 767 12.24 -27.30 4.95
N ASN A 768 12.79 -28.00 3.96
CA ASN A 768 12.03 -28.73 2.95
C ASN A 768 11.03 -29.69 3.58
N GLU A 769 11.39 -30.41 4.65
CA GLU A 769 10.51 -31.38 5.32
C GLU A 769 9.58 -30.77 6.38
N SER A 770 9.70 -29.47 6.70
CA SER A 770 8.86 -28.85 7.71
C SER A 770 7.38 -28.79 7.31
N ASN A 771 6.48 -28.89 8.30
CA ASN A 771 5.03 -28.90 8.07
C ASN A 771 4.55 -27.63 7.35
N VAL A 772 5.14 -26.47 7.66
CA VAL A 772 4.79 -25.19 7.03
C VAL A 772 5.23 -25.14 5.58
N PHE A 773 6.46 -25.53 5.28
CA PHE A 773 6.99 -25.56 3.91
C PHE A 773 6.21 -26.54 3.02
N GLN A 774 5.87 -27.73 3.55
CA GLN A 774 5.05 -28.72 2.85
C GLN A 774 3.61 -28.25 2.63
N GLY A 775 3.01 -27.55 3.60
CA GLY A 775 1.68 -26.94 3.44
C GLY A 775 1.66 -25.85 2.36
N CYS A 776 2.66 -24.96 2.35
CA CYS A 776 2.83 -23.95 1.31
C CYS A 776 3.03 -24.59 -0.07
N LYS A 777 3.91 -25.59 -0.17
CA LYS A 777 4.15 -26.36 -1.42
C LYS A 777 2.85 -26.95 -1.94
N ARG A 778 2.07 -27.60 -1.06
CA ARG A 778 0.81 -28.25 -1.45
C ARG A 778 -0.15 -27.25 -2.09
N ILE A 779 -0.33 -26.09 -1.48
CA ILE A 779 -1.23 -25.04 -2.01
C ILE A 779 -0.71 -24.46 -3.33
N ALA A 780 0.58 -24.14 -3.40
CA ALA A 780 1.21 -23.61 -4.61
C ALA A 780 1.00 -24.56 -5.81
N VAL A 781 1.31 -25.85 -5.61
CA VAL A 781 1.13 -26.89 -6.63
C VAL A 781 -0.35 -27.12 -6.95
N THR A 782 -1.27 -27.05 -5.97
CA THR A 782 -2.72 -27.07 -6.26
C THR A 782 -3.11 -25.96 -7.23
N MET A 783 -2.70 -24.72 -6.97
CA MET A 783 -3.05 -23.58 -7.82
C MET A 783 -2.40 -23.66 -9.20
N TYR A 784 -1.14 -24.12 -9.27
CA TYR A 784 -0.48 -24.45 -10.53
C TYR A 784 -1.27 -25.49 -11.35
N LEU A 785 -1.67 -26.61 -10.74
CA LEU A 785 -2.45 -27.64 -11.42
C LEU A 785 -3.82 -27.12 -11.87
N LEU A 786 -4.48 -26.30 -11.06
CA LEU A 786 -5.77 -25.71 -11.40
C LEU A 786 -5.65 -24.71 -12.55
N PHE A 787 -4.85 -23.65 -12.41
CA PHE A 787 -4.78 -22.54 -13.39
C PHE A 787 -4.00 -22.92 -14.65
N GLN A 788 -2.86 -23.60 -14.52
CA GLN A 788 -1.99 -23.87 -15.66
C GLN A 788 -2.31 -25.18 -16.38
N HIS A 789 -2.87 -26.16 -15.67
CA HIS A 789 -3.13 -27.50 -16.20
C HIS A 789 -4.59 -27.94 -16.17
N HIS A 790 -5.49 -27.15 -15.59
CA HIS A 790 -6.92 -27.45 -15.47
C HIS A 790 -7.16 -28.86 -14.88
N THR A 791 -6.43 -29.22 -13.84
CA THR A 791 -6.47 -30.55 -13.22
C THR A 791 -6.31 -30.46 -11.70
N THR A 792 -6.46 -31.59 -11.02
CA THR A 792 -6.12 -31.78 -9.62
C THR A 792 -5.01 -32.84 -9.49
N PHE A 793 -4.48 -33.03 -8.28
CA PHE A 793 -3.50 -34.09 -7.98
C PHE A 793 -3.98 -35.48 -8.42
N GLU A 794 -5.26 -35.78 -8.19
CA GLU A 794 -5.86 -37.06 -8.53
C GLU A 794 -5.96 -37.26 -10.05
N LEU A 795 -6.41 -36.23 -10.77
CA LEU A 795 -6.69 -36.31 -12.21
C LEU A 795 -5.44 -36.22 -13.08
N ALA A 796 -4.38 -35.54 -12.61
CA ALA A 796 -3.20 -35.23 -13.42
C ALA A 796 -2.57 -36.50 -14.03
N CYS A 797 -2.20 -37.46 -13.19
CA CYS A 797 -1.56 -38.69 -13.66
C CYS A 797 -2.53 -39.77 -14.13
N THR A 798 -3.80 -39.71 -13.68
CA THR A 798 -4.78 -40.77 -13.96
C THR A 798 -5.59 -40.53 -15.24
N LYS A 799 -5.91 -39.27 -15.54
CA LYS A 799 -6.80 -38.89 -16.64
C LYS A 799 -6.13 -37.95 -17.64
N ASP A 800 -5.32 -37.00 -17.18
CA ASP A 800 -4.86 -35.87 -18.01
C ASP A 800 -3.45 -36.05 -18.62
N GLY A 801 -2.88 -37.25 -18.48
CA GLY A 801 -1.67 -37.66 -19.21
C GLY A 801 -0.37 -37.01 -18.71
N TYR A 802 -0.34 -36.57 -17.45
CA TYR A 802 0.90 -36.24 -16.74
C TYR A 802 1.51 -37.50 -16.14
N PHE A 803 2.81 -37.48 -15.87
CA PHE A 803 3.50 -38.63 -15.29
C PHE A 803 4.73 -38.24 -14.47
N GLY A 804 5.05 -39.10 -13.51
CA GLY A 804 6.19 -38.96 -12.61
C GLY A 804 6.26 -40.14 -11.63
N HIS A 805 7.39 -40.30 -10.95
CA HIS A 805 7.50 -41.32 -9.92
C HIS A 805 6.50 -41.08 -8.79
N GLN A 806 5.75 -42.12 -8.41
CA GLN A 806 4.69 -42.05 -7.37
C GLN A 806 3.66 -40.93 -7.59
N ASN A 807 3.44 -40.49 -8.83
CA ASN A 807 2.57 -39.35 -9.16
C ASN A 807 2.97 -38.03 -8.47
N LYS A 808 4.27 -37.85 -8.17
CA LYS A 808 4.79 -36.63 -7.52
C LYS A 808 5.24 -35.56 -8.52
N SER A 809 5.46 -35.91 -9.78
CA SER A 809 5.91 -35.01 -10.84
C SER A 809 4.92 -34.92 -11.98
N TYR A 810 4.92 -33.79 -12.67
CA TYR A 810 3.95 -33.45 -13.72
C TYR A 810 4.59 -33.28 -15.09
N SER A 811 5.49 -34.20 -15.45
CA SER A 811 6.04 -34.25 -16.81
C SER A 811 4.96 -34.65 -17.82
N CYS A 812 5.05 -34.17 -19.05
CA CYS A 812 4.07 -34.50 -20.09
C CYS A 812 4.65 -34.55 -21.49
N VAL A 813 4.03 -35.36 -22.36
CA VAL A 813 4.32 -35.42 -23.81
C VAL A 813 3.12 -34.89 -24.57
N ARG A 814 3.34 -34.01 -25.55
CA ARG A 814 2.30 -33.39 -26.37
C ARG A 814 2.71 -33.42 -27.84
N GLN A 815 1.79 -33.76 -28.72
CA GLN A 815 2.04 -33.76 -30.17
C GLN A 815 1.65 -32.41 -30.79
N PHE A 816 2.56 -31.79 -31.52
CA PHE A 816 2.37 -30.50 -32.21
C PHE A 816 2.46 -30.74 -33.72
N GLY A 817 1.32 -31.04 -34.34
CA GLY A 817 1.26 -31.45 -35.74
C GLY A 817 1.90 -32.83 -36.02
N PRO A 818 2.01 -33.24 -37.29
CA PRO A 818 2.45 -34.59 -37.67
C PRO A 818 3.93 -34.90 -37.42
N GLU A 819 4.79 -33.87 -37.38
CA GLU A 819 6.25 -34.06 -37.40
C GLU A 819 6.95 -33.57 -36.12
N THR A 820 6.27 -32.91 -35.18
CA THR A 820 6.88 -32.37 -33.95
C THR A 820 6.22 -32.93 -32.69
N THR A 821 7.04 -33.49 -31.80
CA THR A 821 6.64 -33.91 -30.45
C THR A 821 7.32 -33.01 -29.42
N ILE A 822 6.57 -32.58 -28.42
CA ILE A 822 7.05 -31.79 -27.28
C ILE A 822 7.07 -32.69 -26.05
N ILE A 823 8.12 -32.57 -25.24
CA ILE A 823 8.16 -33.12 -23.89
C ILE A 823 8.53 -32.02 -22.90
N ALA A 824 7.66 -31.78 -21.93
CA ALA A 824 7.94 -30.87 -20.81
C ALA A 824 8.31 -31.71 -19.59
N ILE A 825 9.48 -31.45 -19.02
CA ILE A 825 10.04 -32.20 -17.90
C ILE A 825 9.86 -31.39 -16.62
N ASP A 826 9.18 -31.97 -15.63
CA ASP A 826 9.11 -31.40 -14.27
C ASP A 826 10.44 -31.65 -13.55
N ALA A 827 11.17 -30.56 -13.31
CA ALA A 827 12.49 -30.53 -12.69
C ALA A 827 12.47 -29.94 -11.28
N ARG A 828 11.28 -29.78 -10.67
CA ARG A 828 11.11 -29.11 -9.37
C ARG A 828 10.53 -30.01 -8.30
N ASN A 829 9.53 -30.86 -8.61
CA ASN A 829 8.87 -31.64 -7.56
C ASN A 829 9.74 -32.72 -6.90
N GLU A 830 10.71 -33.26 -7.63
CA GLU A 830 11.68 -34.28 -7.19
C GLU A 830 13.05 -33.70 -6.80
N ARG A 831 13.20 -32.37 -6.90
CA ARG A 831 14.47 -31.68 -6.71
C ARG A 831 14.90 -31.67 -5.24
N THR A 832 16.20 -31.89 -5.05
CA THR A 832 16.98 -31.76 -3.81
C THR A 832 18.33 -31.12 -4.14
N LEU A 833 19.16 -30.84 -3.13
CA LEU A 833 20.51 -30.31 -3.31
C LEU A 833 21.42 -31.14 -4.25
N GLU A 834 21.18 -32.44 -4.38
CA GLU A 834 22.05 -33.38 -5.12
C GLU A 834 21.34 -34.07 -6.29
N GLN A 835 20.05 -33.79 -6.52
CA GLN A 835 19.24 -34.50 -7.52
C GLN A 835 18.15 -33.58 -8.05
N ILE A 836 17.95 -33.53 -9.37
CA ILE A 836 16.86 -32.79 -10.02
C ILE A 836 15.66 -33.73 -10.26
N ILE A 837 15.93 -34.93 -10.81
CA ILE A 837 14.95 -35.95 -11.21
C ILE A 837 15.42 -37.31 -10.70
N THR A 838 14.49 -38.12 -10.19
CA THR A 838 14.79 -39.48 -9.71
C THR A 838 15.13 -40.44 -10.86
N PRO A 839 16.00 -41.45 -10.61
CA PRO A 839 16.27 -42.53 -11.57
C PRO A 839 15.02 -43.24 -12.10
N GLU A 840 13.98 -43.39 -11.26
CA GLU A 840 12.70 -43.99 -11.61
C GLU A 840 11.92 -43.10 -12.58
N SER A 841 11.92 -41.78 -12.36
CA SER A 841 11.29 -40.83 -13.27
C SER A 841 11.98 -40.79 -14.64
N PHE A 842 13.31 -40.92 -14.72
CA PHE A 842 14.00 -41.13 -16.01
C PHE A 842 13.50 -42.38 -16.74
N THR A 843 13.29 -43.48 -16.01
CA THR A 843 12.79 -44.73 -16.61
C THR A 843 11.36 -44.56 -17.13
N ILE A 844 10.51 -43.82 -16.40
CA ILE A 844 9.15 -43.50 -16.83
C ILE A 844 9.18 -42.57 -18.06
N LEU A 845 10.07 -41.58 -18.07
CA LEU A 845 10.28 -40.64 -19.18
C LEU A 845 10.62 -41.39 -20.48
N GLU A 846 11.62 -42.28 -20.43
CA GLU A 846 12.03 -43.11 -21.57
C GLU A 846 10.85 -43.93 -22.13
N ARG A 847 10.12 -44.61 -21.24
CA ARG A 847 8.95 -45.40 -21.62
C ARG A 847 7.87 -44.53 -22.25
N LYS A 848 7.55 -43.37 -21.65
CA LYS A 848 6.49 -42.48 -22.14
C LYS A 848 6.84 -41.80 -23.46
N LEU A 849 8.12 -41.49 -23.69
CA LEU A 849 8.61 -41.05 -25.00
C LEU A 849 8.39 -42.11 -26.08
N GLU A 850 8.64 -43.38 -25.80
CA GLU A 850 8.37 -44.46 -26.76
C GLU A 850 6.86 -44.69 -26.98
N GLU A 851 6.06 -44.64 -25.91
CA GLU A 851 4.62 -44.86 -25.98
C GLU A 851 3.87 -43.75 -26.73
N LEU A 852 4.27 -42.49 -26.53
CA LEU A 852 3.45 -41.33 -26.92
C LEU A 852 4.00 -40.55 -28.12
N THR A 853 5.22 -40.85 -28.59
CA THR A 853 5.82 -40.18 -29.76
C THR A 853 5.46 -40.93 -31.04
N PRO A 854 4.69 -40.32 -31.97
CA PRO A 854 4.34 -40.95 -33.23
C PRO A 854 5.56 -41.31 -34.09
N PRO A 855 5.51 -42.38 -34.90
CA PRO A 855 6.58 -42.72 -35.86
C PRO A 855 6.84 -41.65 -36.93
N SER A 856 5.86 -40.76 -37.18
CA SER A 856 6.00 -39.66 -38.13
C SER A 856 6.84 -38.50 -37.60
N SER A 857 7.07 -38.41 -36.28
CA SER A 857 7.82 -37.31 -35.67
C SER A 857 9.26 -37.25 -36.17
N LYS A 858 9.67 -36.07 -36.60
CA LYS A 858 11.01 -35.72 -37.08
C LYS A 858 11.76 -34.81 -36.12
N HIS A 859 11.02 -34.11 -35.26
CA HIS A 859 11.55 -33.23 -34.21
C HIS A 859 10.98 -33.61 -32.84
N LEU A 860 11.86 -33.71 -31.85
CA LEU A 860 11.54 -33.79 -30.43
C LEU A 860 12.03 -32.52 -29.76
N VAL A 861 11.11 -31.70 -29.24
CA VAL A 861 11.45 -30.50 -28.48
C VAL A 861 11.30 -30.78 -27.00
N VAL A 862 12.39 -30.63 -26.25
CA VAL A 862 12.47 -30.87 -24.80
C VAL A 862 12.41 -29.53 -24.10
N VAL A 863 11.38 -29.31 -23.29
CA VAL A 863 11.17 -28.10 -22.51
C VAL A 863 11.73 -28.31 -21.10
N THR A 864 12.62 -27.39 -20.67
CA THR A 864 13.21 -27.35 -19.33
C THR A 864 13.14 -25.93 -18.77
N GLY A 865 12.94 -25.76 -17.46
CA GLY A 865 12.88 -24.42 -16.84
C GLY A 865 14.21 -23.71 -17.01
N VAL A 866 15.27 -24.34 -16.52
CA VAL A 866 16.66 -23.88 -16.66
C VAL A 866 17.35 -24.53 -17.87
N PRO A 867 18.24 -23.81 -18.59
CA PRO A 867 19.04 -24.33 -19.71
C PRO A 867 19.91 -25.55 -19.37
N VAL A 868 19.86 -26.57 -20.23
CA VAL A 868 20.75 -27.75 -20.14
C VAL A 868 22.15 -27.42 -20.69
N ILE A 869 22.25 -26.57 -21.71
CA ILE A 869 23.48 -26.03 -22.31
C ILE A 869 23.66 -24.59 -21.83
N HIS A 870 24.71 -24.28 -21.07
CA HIS A 870 24.93 -22.91 -20.59
C HIS A 870 26.42 -22.66 -20.31
N PRO A 871 26.95 -21.45 -20.57
CA PRO A 871 28.31 -21.10 -20.19
C PRO A 871 28.53 -21.22 -18.67
N ARG A 872 29.65 -21.81 -18.26
CA ARG A 872 30.04 -21.94 -16.85
C ARG A 872 30.57 -20.61 -16.31
N LEU A 873 30.20 -20.25 -15.08
CA LEU A 873 30.57 -18.98 -14.44
C LEU A 873 31.77 -19.15 -13.48
N GLU A 874 32.99 -19.05 -13.99
CA GLU A 874 34.24 -19.31 -13.22
C GLU A 874 34.48 -18.39 -12.00
N PHE A 875 33.93 -17.16 -12.00
CA PHE A 875 34.13 -16.20 -10.90
C PHE A 875 33.39 -16.62 -9.63
N ALA A 876 32.24 -17.26 -9.77
CA ALA A 876 31.35 -17.56 -8.65
C ALA A 876 31.65 -18.91 -7.99
N GLU A 877 32.20 -19.88 -8.74
CA GLU A 877 32.76 -21.11 -8.16
C GLU A 877 33.90 -20.84 -7.17
N LYS A 878 34.75 -19.81 -7.44
CA LYS A 878 35.79 -19.34 -6.50
C LYS A 878 35.22 -18.63 -5.27
N ALA A 879 34.12 -17.91 -5.42
CA ALA A 879 33.43 -17.27 -4.30
C ALA A 879 32.76 -18.30 -3.38
N ASN A 880 32.09 -19.32 -3.95
CA ASN A 880 31.47 -20.42 -3.21
C ASN A 880 32.47 -21.30 -2.47
N THR A 881 33.64 -21.59 -3.04
CA THR A 881 34.73 -22.30 -2.33
C THR A 881 35.26 -21.48 -1.16
N THR A 882 35.49 -20.18 -1.35
CA THR A 882 36.00 -19.29 -0.29
C THR A 882 34.98 -19.10 0.85
N PHE A 883 33.67 -19.03 0.56
CA PHE A 883 32.61 -18.93 1.56
C PHE A 883 32.25 -20.28 2.22
N GLY A 884 32.38 -21.39 1.50
CA GLY A 884 32.16 -22.74 2.02
C GLY A 884 33.21 -23.19 3.05
N GLU A 885 34.46 -22.77 2.86
CA GLU A 885 35.54 -22.97 3.85
C GLU A 885 35.29 -22.21 5.17
N LEU A 886 34.57 -21.08 5.11
CA LEU A 886 34.17 -20.30 6.29
C LEU A 886 33.01 -20.92 7.08
N LYS A 887 32.16 -21.76 6.46
CA LYS A 887 31.02 -22.42 7.13
C LYS A 887 31.37 -23.77 7.76
N THR A 888 32.42 -24.44 7.31
CA THR A 888 32.81 -25.77 7.82
C THR A 888 33.59 -25.73 9.16
N SER A 889 34.00 -24.55 9.64
CA SER A 889 34.66 -24.41 10.95
C SER A 889 33.69 -24.07 12.10
N THR A 890 32.62 -24.85 12.30
CA THR A 890 31.89 -24.86 13.58
C THR A 890 32.44 -25.96 14.48
N ASN A 891 33.52 -25.64 15.20
CA ASN A 891 33.72 -26.02 16.61
C ASN A 891 35.09 -25.52 17.11
N LYS A 892 35.06 -24.68 18.16
CA LYS A 892 36.16 -23.90 18.78
C LYS A 892 36.62 -22.68 17.97
N PHE A 893 36.06 -21.51 18.27
CA PHE A 893 36.85 -20.35 18.70
C PHE A 893 35.98 -19.17 19.13
N ALA A 894 35.62 -19.11 20.42
CA ALA A 894 34.97 -17.93 21.00
C ALA A 894 35.97 -16.95 21.66
N ASN A 895 37.28 -17.18 21.62
CA ASN A 895 38.24 -16.39 22.43
C ASN A 895 39.47 -15.75 21.75
N ASP A 896 39.89 -16.05 20.50
CA ASP A 896 41.11 -15.43 19.90
C ASP A 896 40.88 -14.62 18.61
N VAL A 897 39.69 -14.04 18.39
CA VAL A 897 39.47 -13.16 17.23
C VAL A 897 40.20 -11.80 17.35
N LYS A 898 40.86 -11.50 18.48
CA LYS A 898 41.63 -10.26 18.68
C LYS A 898 43.08 -10.30 18.20
N ALA A 899 43.64 -11.45 17.84
CA ALA A 899 45.08 -11.59 17.57
C ALA A 899 45.47 -11.76 16.08
N THR A 900 44.51 -11.99 15.17
CA THR A 900 44.79 -12.32 13.75
C THR A 900 44.31 -11.27 12.76
N LEU A 901 44.08 -10.04 13.21
CA LEU A 901 43.69 -8.91 12.34
C LEU A 901 44.79 -8.26 11.46
N PRO A 902 46.11 -8.45 11.64
CA PRO A 902 47.09 -7.73 10.80
C PRO A 902 47.39 -8.34 9.42
N PHE A 903 47.00 -9.60 9.13
CA PHE A 903 47.45 -10.30 7.90
C PHE A 903 46.44 -10.32 6.75
N LEU A 904 45.23 -9.77 6.95
CA LEU A 904 44.16 -9.68 5.94
C LEU A 904 44.01 -8.30 5.27
N GLY A 905 44.93 -7.37 5.57
CA GLY A 905 44.86 -5.98 5.08
C GLY A 905 45.11 -5.80 3.57
N GLY A 906 45.63 -6.81 2.86
CA GLY A 906 46.00 -6.69 1.44
C GLY A 906 44.87 -6.98 0.45
N ALA A 907 43.96 -7.90 0.76
CA ALA A 907 42.93 -8.35 -0.19
C ALA A 907 41.65 -7.47 -0.18
N ILE A 908 41.42 -6.73 0.92
CA ILE A 908 40.23 -5.89 1.09
C ILE A 908 40.44 -4.49 0.51
N ASP A 909 41.68 -3.99 0.46
CA ASP A 909 41.99 -2.65 -0.09
C ASP A 909 42.00 -2.62 -1.63
N GLY A 910 42.19 -3.75 -2.28
CA GLY A 910 42.01 -3.89 -3.74
C GLY A 910 40.55 -3.77 -4.18
N LEU A 911 39.61 -4.29 -3.36
CA LEU A 911 38.17 -4.19 -3.61
C LEU A 911 37.59 -2.81 -3.33
N LYS A 912 38.17 -2.06 -2.37
CA LYS A 912 37.71 -0.71 -2.02
C LYS A 912 38.08 0.37 -3.04
N LYS A 913 39.09 0.13 -3.88
CA LYS A 913 39.56 1.12 -4.86
C LYS A 913 38.89 1.02 -6.25
N SER A 914 38.17 -0.06 -6.55
CA SER A 914 37.53 -0.27 -7.86
C SER A 914 36.00 -0.16 -7.86
N ILE A 915 35.32 0.07 -6.73
CA ILE A 915 33.85 0.15 -6.67
C ILE A 915 33.43 1.34 -5.80
N GLY A 916 33.18 2.47 -6.44
CA GLY A 916 32.65 3.67 -5.80
C GLY A 916 31.12 3.66 -5.75
N LYS A 917 30.55 3.97 -4.57
CA LYS A 917 29.20 4.54 -4.36
C LYS A 917 28.01 3.90 -5.11
N THR A 918 27.90 2.58 -5.17
CA THR A 918 26.64 1.90 -5.51
C THR A 918 26.35 0.82 -4.48
N GLY A 919 25.10 0.71 -4.04
CA GLY A 919 24.61 -0.19 -2.98
C GLY A 919 24.60 -1.67 -3.35
N LEU A 920 25.71 -2.19 -3.89
CA LEU A 920 25.84 -3.50 -4.53
C LEU A 920 25.97 -4.69 -3.55
N PHE A 921 25.79 -4.49 -2.23
CA PHE A 921 26.04 -5.52 -1.22
C PHE A 921 24.93 -5.63 -0.16
N LYS A 922 23.73 -5.07 -0.40
CA LYS A 922 22.60 -5.17 0.56
C LYS A 922 21.74 -6.43 0.39
N ASN A 923 21.83 -7.12 -0.74
CA ASN A 923 21.10 -8.36 -1.08
C ASN A 923 22.11 -9.47 -1.43
N LEU A 924 22.70 -10.11 -0.42
CA LEU A 924 23.60 -11.25 -0.62
C LEU A 924 23.17 -12.47 0.19
N ILE A 925 22.00 -12.39 0.81
CA ILE A 925 21.48 -13.35 1.77
C ILE A 925 19.97 -13.38 1.59
N ASN A 926 19.40 -14.53 1.18
CA ASN A 926 17.96 -14.72 1.05
C ASN A 926 17.27 -14.72 2.44
N GLN A 927 15.94 -14.80 2.46
CA GLN A 927 15.08 -14.80 3.65
C GLN A 927 15.42 -15.89 4.68
N PHE A 928 16.18 -16.91 4.29
CA PHE A 928 16.60 -18.01 5.16
C PHE A 928 18.07 -17.92 5.62
N GLY A 929 18.80 -16.86 5.24
CA GLY A 929 20.20 -16.69 5.65
C GLY A 929 21.22 -17.34 4.71
N LEU A 930 20.84 -17.71 3.47
CA LEU A 930 21.69 -18.37 2.48
C LEU A 930 22.14 -17.42 1.37
N PRO A 931 23.34 -17.56 0.79
CA PRO A 931 23.81 -16.68 -0.27
C PRO A 931 23.00 -16.85 -1.57
N GLU A 932 22.31 -15.79 -2.00
CA GLU A 932 21.42 -15.74 -3.18
C GLU A 932 22.14 -16.21 -4.47
N LEU A 933 23.35 -15.72 -4.73
CA LEU A 933 24.17 -16.12 -5.89
C LEU A 933 24.59 -17.61 -5.86
N ALA A 934 24.69 -18.22 -4.67
CA ALA A 934 25.07 -19.63 -4.55
C ALA A 934 23.90 -20.55 -4.88
N ASP A 935 22.68 -20.14 -4.51
CA ASP A 935 21.44 -20.87 -4.78
C ASP A 935 21.15 -20.86 -6.30
N ASP A 936 21.25 -19.71 -6.98
CA ASP A 936 21.11 -19.59 -8.45
C ASP A 936 22.08 -20.51 -9.22
N LEU A 937 23.35 -20.55 -8.80
CA LEU A 937 24.37 -21.37 -9.45
C LEU A 937 24.16 -22.86 -9.25
N GLN A 938 23.63 -23.24 -8.09
CA GLN A 938 23.31 -24.62 -7.79
C GLN A 938 22.08 -25.08 -8.59
N ASP A 939 21.21 -24.15 -9.03
CA ASP A 939 20.03 -24.50 -9.82
C ASP A 939 20.33 -24.94 -11.27
N HIS A 940 21.48 -24.53 -11.81
CA HIS A 940 21.93 -24.88 -13.16
C HIS A 940 22.26 -26.37 -13.33
N TRP A 941 21.83 -26.95 -14.46
CA TRP A 941 22.24 -28.29 -14.91
C TRP A 941 23.77 -28.47 -15.02
N THR A 942 24.51 -27.39 -15.26
CA THR A 942 25.97 -27.41 -15.39
C THR A 942 26.72 -27.48 -14.07
N HIS A 943 26.03 -27.37 -12.93
CA HIS A 943 26.64 -27.47 -11.61
C HIS A 943 27.18 -28.90 -11.37
N GLU A 944 28.30 -29.01 -10.63
CA GLU A 944 29.00 -30.30 -10.43
C GLU A 944 28.09 -31.36 -9.79
N ALA A 945 27.24 -30.96 -8.83
CA ALA A 945 26.28 -31.83 -8.16
C ALA A 945 25.30 -32.53 -9.13
N HIS A 946 25.04 -31.94 -10.30
CA HIS A 946 24.06 -32.43 -11.28
C HIS A 946 24.71 -32.96 -12.56
N ALA A 947 26.05 -32.95 -12.66
CA ALA A 947 26.77 -33.30 -13.88
C ALA A 947 26.47 -34.75 -14.35
N ALA A 948 26.38 -35.70 -13.43
CA ALA A 948 26.06 -37.10 -13.75
C ALA A 948 24.61 -37.25 -14.27
N GLU A 949 23.69 -36.48 -13.70
CA GLU A 949 22.29 -36.49 -14.08
C GLU A 949 22.06 -35.82 -15.44
N ARG A 950 22.70 -34.67 -15.66
CA ARG A 950 22.75 -33.97 -16.95
C ARG A 950 23.27 -34.89 -18.05
N LEU A 951 24.39 -35.58 -17.80
CA LEU A 951 24.95 -36.54 -18.75
C LEU A 951 23.94 -37.66 -19.06
N ARG A 952 23.28 -38.21 -18.04
CA ARG A 952 22.27 -39.26 -18.21
C ARG A 952 21.10 -38.79 -19.09
N LEU A 953 20.56 -37.59 -18.86
CA LEU A 953 19.49 -37.03 -19.68
C LEU A 953 19.91 -36.91 -21.15
N VAL A 954 21.10 -36.36 -21.41
CA VAL A 954 21.63 -36.20 -22.76
C VAL A 954 21.82 -37.55 -23.44
N GLU A 955 22.43 -38.54 -22.76
CA GLU A 955 22.64 -39.87 -23.32
C GLU A 955 21.33 -40.61 -23.62
N ILE A 956 20.32 -40.49 -22.75
CA ILE A 956 18.98 -41.05 -22.99
C ILE A 956 18.39 -40.48 -24.28
N LEU A 957 18.44 -39.15 -24.43
CA LEU A 957 17.90 -38.47 -25.60
C LEU A 957 18.72 -38.76 -26.86
N GLN A 958 20.04 -38.95 -26.77
CA GLN A 958 20.91 -39.29 -27.89
C GLN A 958 20.64 -40.71 -28.39
N LYS A 959 20.48 -41.68 -27.48
CA LYS A 959 20.07 -43.05 -27.82
C LYS A 959 18.69 -43.08 -28.45
N TYR A 960 17.77 -42.26 -27.94
CA TYR A 960 16.43 -42.10 -28.53
C TYR A 960 16.49 -41.49 -29.94
N SER A 961 17.27 -40.42 -30.10
CA SER A 961 17.57 -39.73 -31.38
C SER A 961 18.09 -40.70 -32.43
N GLU A 962 19.10 -41.49 -32.10
CA GLU A 962 19.70 -42.50 -32.99
C GLU A 962 18.68 -43.57 -33.42
N ARG A 963 17.96 -44.13 -32.44
CA ARG A 963 16.99 -45.20 -32.67
C ARG A 963 15.79 -44.75 -33.51
N ARG A 964 15.24 -43.57 -33.22
CA ARG A 964 14.02 -43.05 -33.84
C ARG A 964 14.27 -42.17 -35.06
N ARG A 965 15.53 -41.83 -35.34
CA ARG A 965 15.92 -40.89 -36.40
C ARG A 965 15.17 -39.56 -36.28
N ILE A 966 15.22 -39.00 -35.07
CA ILE A 966 14.51 -37.77 -34.68
C ILE A 966 15.53 -36.72 -34.20
N ARG A 967 15.37 -35.47 -34.64
CA ARG A 967 16.23 -34.37 -34.15
C ARG A 967 15.73 -33.90 -32.79
N VAL A 968 16.61 -33.88 -31.79
CA VAL A 968 16.31 -33.36 -30.46
C VAL A 968 16.72 -31.88 -30.37
N THR A 969 15.83 -31.04 -29.82
CA THR A 969 16.10 -29.63 -29.52
C THR A 969 15.60 -29.31 -28.12
N PHE A 970 16.43 -28.66 -27.31
CA PHE A 970 16.01 -28.11 -26.03
C PHE A 970 15.45 -26.70 -26.21
N ILE A 971 14.42 -26.36 -25.44
CA ILE A 971 13.95 -24.98 -25.29
C ILE A 971 13.80 -24.67 -23.79
N ALA A 972 14.38 -23.56 -23.34
CA ALA A 972 14.50 -23.24 -21.92
C ALA A 972 14.32 -21.75 -21.60
N GLY A 973 14.04 -21.44 -20.33
CA GLY A 973 13.80 -20.10 -19.78
C GLY A 973 14.70 -19.75 -18.59
N ASP A 974 14.16 -18.98 -17.64
CA ASP A 974 14.66 -18.67 -16.29
C ASP A 974 15.98 -17.85 -16.16
N VAL A 975 16.98 -18.07 -17.01
CA VAL A 975 18.27 -17.36 -16.90
C VAL A 975 18.26 -15.90 -17.39
N HIS A 976 17.09 -15.39 -17.79
CA HIS A 976 16.86 -14.03 -18.28
C HIS A 976 17.81 -13.56 -19.41
N LEU A 977 18.32 -14.49 -20.24
CA LEU A 977 19.22 -14.22 -21.37
C LEU A 977 18.73 -14.88 -22.66
N ALA A 978 18.90 -14.21 -23.80
CA ALA A 978 18.76 -14.84 -25.10
C ALA A 978 20.08 -15.54 -25.47
N LEU A 979 20.10 -16.86 -25.66
CA LEU A 979 21.29 -17.60 -26.07
C LEU A 979 20.95 -18.89 -26.81
N PHE A 980 21.90 -19.35 -27.65
CA PHE A 980 21.75 -20.55 -28.45
C PHE A 980 22.94 -21.48 -28.22
N GLY A 981 22.68 -22.77 -28.07
CA GLY A 981 23.71 -23.77 -27.79
C GLY A 981 23.55 -25.02 -28.64
N LYS A 982 24.58 -25.87 -28.67
CA LYS A 982 24.48 -27.21 -29.23
C LYS A 982 25.39 -28.22 -28.54
N PHE A 983 24.88 -29.45 -28.46
CA PHE A 983 25.71 -30.65 -28.36
C PHE A 983 26.00 -31.18 -29.76
N TYR A 984 27.16 -31.79 -30.00
CA TYR A 984 27.52 -32.39 -31.28
C TYR A 984 28.76 -33.30 -31.15
N ASN A 985 28.95 -34.26 -32.04
CA ASN A 985 30.17 -35.08 -32.09
C ASN A 985 31.28 -34.36 -32.90
N GLY A 986 30.87 -33.78 -34.03
CA GLY A 986 31.75 -33.06 -34.96
C GLY A 986 32.49 -33.94 -35.96
N SER A 987 32.37 -35.26 -35.85
CA SER A 987 32.96 -36.23 -36.80
C SER A 987 32.00 -36.59 -37.95
N ASP A 988 30.69 -36.49 -37.72
CA ASP A 988 29.65 -36.81 -38.69
C ASP A 988 29.06 -35.54 -39.34
N PRO A 989 28.55 -35.60 -40.59
CA PRO A 989 27.76 -34.51 -41.16
C PRO A 989 26.55 -34.19 -40.27
N GLU A 990 26.22 -32.90 -40.10
CA GLU A 990 25.13 -32.46 -39.19
C GLU A 990 23.81 -33.20 -39.41
N SER A 991 23.47 -33.52 -40.66
CA SER A 991 22.24 -34.24 -40.99
C SER A 991 22.21 -35.71 -40.54
N LEU A 992 23.34 -36.30 -40.15
CA LEU A 992 23.48 -37.70 -39.72
C LEU A 992 23.93 -37.82 -38.25
N ASP A 993 24.47 -36.73 -37.67
CA ASP A 993 24.92 -36.72 -36.28
C ASP A 993 23.72 -36.78 -35.32
N HIS A 994 23.49 -37.93 -34.68
CA HIS A 994 22.45 -38.10 -33.67
C HIS A 994 22.82 -37.47 -32.31
N HIS A 995 24.09 -37.13 -32.10
CA HIS A 995 24.56 -36.36 -30.94
C HIS A 995 24.26 -34.87 -31.09
N LEU A 996 24.00 -34.41 -32.33
CA LEU A 996 23.66 -33.02 -32.60
C LEU A 996 22.29 -32.69 -31.97
N MET A 997 22.31 -31.88 -30.92
CA MET A 997 21.12 -31.37 -30.26
C MET A 997 21.25 -29.86 -30.11
N PHE A 998 20.23 -29.13 -30.52
CA PHE A 998 20.22 -27.68 -30.40
C PHE A 998 19.61 -27.27 -29.06
N GLN A 999 19.92 -26.08 -28.58
CA GLN A 999 19.17 -25.43 -27.51
C GLN A 999 18.86 -23.98 -27.88
N VAL A 1000 17.61 -23.59 -27.63
CA VAL A 1000 17.14 -22.22 -27.66
C VAL A 1000 16.80 -21.79 -26.24
N THR A 1001 17.47 -20.76 -25.75
CA THR A 1001 17.14 -20.17 -24.45
C THR A 1001 16.54 -18.80 -24.68
N SER A 1002 15.29 -18.64 -24.25
CA SER A 1002 14.58 -17.36 -24.24
C SER A 1002 14.89 -16.63 -22.93
N SER A 1003 15.01 -15.31 -22.98
CA SER A 1003 14.96 -14.47 -21.77
C SER A 1003 13.51 -14.37 -21.28
N ALA A 1004 13.33 -13.62 -20.20
CA ALA A 1004 12.03 -13.30 -19.63
C ALA A 1004 11.17 -12.47 -20.59
N ILE A 1005 9.88 -12.83 -20.66
CA ILE A 1005 8.89 -12.00 -21.34
C ILE A 1005 8.54 -10.76 -20.50
N GLY A 1006 8.57 -10.90 -19.17
CA GLY A 1006 8.23 -9.84 -18.21
C GLY A 1006 9.45 -9.20 -17.55
N ASN A 1007 10.32 -10.05 -16.99
CA ASN A 1007 11.39 -9.66 -16.07
C ASN A 1007 12.59 -8.96 -16.75
N ILE A 1008 13.43 -8.26 -15.97
CA ILE A 1008 14.62 -7.58 -16.48
C ILE A 1008 15.78 -8.58 -16.69
N PRO A 1009 16.69 -8.31 -17.64
CA PRO A 1009 17.88 -9.14 -17.83
C PRO A 1009 18.86 -9.04 -16.65
N PRO A 1010 19.79 -10.00 -16.49
CA PRO A 1010 20.80 -9.95 -15.44
C PRO A 1010 21.70 -8.71 -15.58
N PRO A 1011 22.39 -8.30 -14.50
CA PRO A 1011 23.32 -7.18 -14.54
C PRO A 1011 24.38 -7.32 -15.64
N GLY A 1012 24.72 -6.22 -16.31
CA GLY A 1012 25.66 -6.20 -17.45
C GLY A 1012 26.99 -6.98 -17.26
N PRO A 1013 27.65 -6.95 -16.08
CA PRO A 1013 28.83 -7.76 -15.83
C PRO A 1013 28.59 -9.28 -15.91
N VAL A 1014 27.41 -9.75 -15.49
CA VAL A 1014 27.02 -11.16 -15.58
C VAL A 1014 26.82 -11.54 -17.04
N VAL A 1015 26.10 -10.71 -17.81
CA VAL A 1015 25.91 -10.91 -19.26
C VAL A 1015 27.26 -10.99 -19.98
N SER A 1016 28.19 -10.07 -19.67
CA SER A 1016 29.54 -10.04 -20.25
C SER A 1016 30.35 -11.28 -19.90
N SER A 1017 30.21 -11.79 -18.68
CA SER A 1017 30.87 -13.04 -18.23
C SER A 1017 30.35 -14.25 -18.99
N VAL A 1018 29.02 -14.37 -19.13
CA VAL A 1018 28.38 -15.43 -19.92
C VAL A 1018 28.84 -15.37 -21.38
N ALA A 1019 28.86 -14.17 -21.98
CA ALA A 1019 29.34 -13.96 -23.35
C ALA A 1019 30.81 -14.36 -23.54
N SER A 1020 31.67 -14.04 -22.56
CA SER A 1020 33.09 -14.39 -22.58
C SER A 1020 33.29 -15.91 -22.48
N ASN A 1021 32.64 -16.55 -21.51
CA ASN A 1021 32.78 -17.99 -21.28
C ASN A 1021 32.12 -18.84 -22.37
N GLY A 1022 31.11 -18.30 -23.06
CA GLY A 1022 30.46 -18.99 -24.18
C GLY A 1022 31.32 -19.19 -25.41
N LYS A 1023 32.54 -18.61 -25.47
CA LYS A 1023 33.53 -18.89 -26.52
C LYS A 1023 34.23 -20.25 -26.34
N ASN A 1024 34.11 -20.86 -25.17
CA ASN A 1024 34.75 -22.12 -24.86
C ASN A 1024 33.94 -23.31 -25.41
N ILE A 1025 34.65 -24.32 -25.92
CA ILE A 1025 34.07 -25.62 -26.27
C ILE A 1025 34.38 -26.58 -25.13
N HIS A 1026 33.35 -27.25 -24.63
CA HIS A 1026 33.49 -28.25 -23.57
C HIS A 1026 33.25 -29.65 -24.11
N GLU A 1027 33.90 -30.65 -23.53
CA GLU A 1027 33.62 -32.06 -23.80
C GLU A 1027 32.72 -32.59 -22.68
N LEU A 1028 31.50 -33.02 -23.04
CA LEU A 1028 30.57 -33.64 -22.10
C LEU A 1028 30.98 -35.10 -21.84
N ASN A 1029 31.37 -35.81 -22.90
CA ASN A 1029 31.97 -37.14 -22.86
C ASN A 1029 32.84 -37.34 -24.11
N SER A 1030 33.41 -38.52 -24.31
CA SER A 1030 34.33 -38.79 -25.44
C SER A 1030 33.69 -38.70 -26.84
N HIS A 1031 32.37 -38.58 -26.95
CA HIS A 1031 31.64 -38.54 -28.22
C HIS A 1031 30.77 -37.27 -28.38
N THR A 1032 30.68 -36.44 -27.34
CA THR A 1032 29.78 -35.27 -27.32
C THR A 1032 30.52 -34.03 -26.83
N LYS A 1033 30.62 -33.05 -27.73
CA LYS A 1033 31.08 -31.69 -27.47
C LYS A 1033 29.90 -30.77 -27.23
N GLU A 1034 30.12 -29.72 -26.46
CA GLU A 1034 29.19 -28.67 -26.10
C GLU A 1034 29.76 -27.33 -26.54
N ALA A 1035 28.98 -26.53 -27.28
CA ALA A 1035 29.40 -25.20 -27.71
C ALA A 1035 28.20 -24.24 -27.84
N MET A 1036 28.46 -22.95 -27.66
CA MET A 1036 27.49 -21.90 -27.97
C MET A 1036 27.43 -21.63 -29.48
N ILE A 1037 26.25 -21.31 -29.98
CA ILE A 1037 26.03 -20.90 -31.37
C ILE A 1037 26.06 -19.39 -31.42
N LYS A 1038 26.99 -18.84 -32.21
CA LYS A 1038 27.05 -17.41 -32.50
C LYS A 1038 25.99 -17.07 -33.55
N LEU A 1039 24.80 -16.69 -33.10
CA LEU A 1039 23.69 -16.27 -33.97
C LEU A 1039 23.52 -14.75 -34.04
N PHE A 1040 24.02 -14.02 -33.05
CA PHE A 1040 23.83 -12.58 -32.92
C PHE A 1040 24.95 -11.81 -33.61
N ASP A 1041 24.83 -11.59 -34.93
CA ASP A 1041 25.82 -10.78 -35.67
C ASP A 1041 25.66 -9.27 -35.42
N LYS A 1042 24.44 -8.84 -35.08
CA LYS A 1042 24.10 -7.46 -34.75
C LYS A 1042 23.27 -7.42 -33.47
N ASP A 1043 23.45 -6.37 -32.68
CA ASP A 1043 22.58 -6.00 -31.57
C ASP A 1043 21.29 -5.34 -32.09
N VAL A 1044 20.29 -5.15 -31.23
CA VAL A 1044 18.97 -4.57 -31.57
C VAL A 1044 19.04 -3.13 -32.09
N ASN A 1045 20.18 -2.44 -31.90
CA ASN A 1045 20.45 -1.10 -32.46
C ASN A 1045 21.19 -1.14 -33.81
N GLY A 1046 21.44 -2.33 -34.35
CA GLY A 1046 22.14 -2.53 -35.62
C GLY A 1046 23.67 -2.45 -35.55
N LYS A 1047 24.27 -2.24 -34.36
CA LYS A 1047 25.72 -2.35 -34.16
C LYS A 1047 26.15 -3.81 -34.22
N ASP A 1048 27.34 -4.06 -34.74
CA ASP A 1048 27.91 -5.41 -34.77
C ASP A 1048 28.09 -5.94 -33.34
N LEU A 1049 27.68 -7.18 -33.12
CA LEU A 1049 27.79 -7.87 -31.83
C LEU A 1049 28.67 -9.12 -32.03
N ASP A 1050 29.72 -9.26 -31.23
CA ASP A 1050 30.62 -10.43 -31.26
C ASP A 1050 30.44 -11.30 -30.01
N GLU A 1051 29.19 -11.44 -29.57
CA GLU A 1051 28.79 -12.14 -28.35
C GLU A 1051 27.83 -13.30 -28.67
N CYS A 1052 27.82 -14.33 -27.83
CA CYS A 1052 26.96 -15.50 -28.01
C CYS A 1052 25.60 -15.39 -27.29
N CYS A 1053 25.32 -14.26 -26.64
CA CYS A 1053 24.08 -14.01 -25.91
C CYS A 1053 23.65 -12.54 -26.00
N ILE A 1054 22.38 -12.27 -25.69
CA ILE A 1054 21.83 -10.92 -25.55
C ILE A 1054 21.08 -10.80 -24.20
N GLY A 1055 21.48 -9.82 -23.40
CA GLY A 1055 20.81 -9.46 -22.14
C GLY A 1055 19.64 -8.50 -22.34
N ARG A 1056 18.52 -9.00 -22.89
CA ARG A 1056 17.27 -8.25 -23.10
C ARG A 1056 16.07 -9.20 -23.03
N ARG A 1057 14.92 -8.64 -22.64
CA ARG A 1057 13.62 -9.34 -22.64
C ARG A 1057 13.31 -9.89 -24.02
N ASN A 1058 12.75 -11.09 -24.09
CA ASN A 1058 12.36 -11.70 -25.34
C ASN A 1058 11.34 -12.84 -25.15
N TYR A 1059 10.84 -13.34 -26.27
CA TYR A 1059 10.09 -14.58 -26.37
C TYR A 1059 10.44 -15.26 -27.70
N ALA A 1060 10.09 -16.54 -27.88
CA ALA A 1060 10.38 -17.28 -29.11
C ALA A 1060 9.09 -17.64 -29.88
N THR A 1061 9.19 -17.64 -31.20
CA THR A 1061 8.16 -18.15 -32.11
C THR A 1061 8.74 -19.29 -32.93
N ILE A 1062 7.95 -20.34 -33.14
CA ILE A 1062 8.40 -21.56 -33.79
C ILE A 1062 7.44 -21.89 -34.94
N SER A 1063 8.03 -22.16 -36.10
CA SER A 1063 7.29 -22.55 -37.29
C SER A 1063 8.10 -23.49 -38.16
N HIS A 1064 7.48 -24.08 -39.18
CA HIS A 1064 8.16 -24.97 -40.12
C HIS A 1064 8.51 -24.26 -41.43
N GLU A 1065 9.65 -24.62 -42.00
CA GLU A 1065 10.03 -24.33 -43.38
C GLU A 1065 10.44 -25.65 -44.05
N GLY A 1066 9.53 -26.24 -44.82
CA GLY A 1066 9.69 -27.60 -45.31
C GLY A 1066 9.67 -28.59 -44.15
N GLN A 1067 10.72 -29.39 -43.99
CA GLN A 1067 10.91 -30.30 -42.84
C GLN A 1067 11.76 -29.67 -41.73
N ASN A 1068 12.26 -28.44 -41.91
CA ASN A 1068 13.07 -27.76 -40.91
C ASN A 1068 12.17 -27.06 -39.91
N LEU A 1069 12.58 -27.08 -38.65
CA LEU A 1069 11.94 -26.31 -37.58
C LEU A 1069 12.72 -25.00 -37.39
N ILE A 1070 12.03 -23.87 -37.48
CA ILE A 1070 12.61 -22.53 -37.38
C ILE A 1070 12.23 -21.92 -36.04
N PHE A 1071 13.22 -21.72 -35.18
CA PHE A 1071 13.07 -21.01 -33.91
C PHE A 1071 13.47 -19.56 -34.11
N THR A 1072 12.56 -18.63 -33.89
CA THR A 1072 12.83 -17.19 -34.01
C THR A 1072 12.62 -16.50 -32.67
N THR A 1073 13.72 -16.09 -32.04
CA THR A 1073 13.71 -15.32 -30.80
C THR A 1073 13.50 -13.85 -31.14
N LEU A 1074 12.45 -13.25 -30.57
CA LEU A 1074 12.04 -11.86 -30.78
C LEU A 1074 12.50 -11.02 -29.59
N VAL A 1075 13.55 -10.23 -29.80
CA VAL A 1075 14.22 -9.46 -28.74
C VAL A 1075 13.69 -8.04 -28.67
N GLU A 1076 13.44 -7.57 -27.44
CA GLU A 1076 12.91 -6.23 -27.17
C GLU A 1076 13.85 -5.13 -27.74
N PRO A 1077 13.31 -4.17 -28.50
CA PRO A 1077 14.09 -3.08 -29.06
C PRO A 1077 14.51 -2.05 -28.00
N ILE A 1078 15.34 -1.08 -28.39
CA ILE A 1078 15.73 0.03 -27.48
C ILE A 1078 14.56 0.98 -27.25
N GLU A 1079 13.84 1.32 -28.32
CA GLU A 1079 12.70 2.23 -28.30
C GLU A 1079 11.41 1.42 -28.18
N LYS A 1080 10.59 1.74 -27.17
CA LYS A 1080 9.38 0.98 -26.82
C LYS A 1080 8.35 0.83 -27.94
N ASP A 1081 8.37 1.72 -28.94
CA ASP A 1081 7.41 1.74 -30.04
C ASP A 1081 7.91 1.05 -31.31
N GLN A 1082 9.13 0.48 -31.28
CA GLN A 1082 9.66 -0.30 -32.39
C GLN A 1082 9.25 -1.79 -32.29
N PRO A 1083 9.21 -2.53 -33.41
CA PRO A 1083 8.95 -3.96 -33.38
C PRO A 1083 10.15 -4.73 -32.78
N CYS A 1084 9.89 -5.88 -32.17
CA CYS A 1084 10.94 -6.79 -31.71
C CYS A 1084 11.85 -7.24 -32.86
N VAL A 1085 13.15 -7.37 -32.56
CA VAL A 1085 14.18 -7.76 -33.52
C VAL A 1085 14.30 -9.29 -33.56
N PRO A 1086 14.10 -9.94 -34.73
CA PRO A 1086 14.14 -11.39 -34.84
C PRO A 1086 15.55 -11.95 -35.02
N TYR A 1087 15.85 -13.06 -34.33
CA TYR A 1087 17.03 -13.90 -34.56
C TYR A 1087 16.59 -15.35 -34.74
N SER A 1088 16.91 -15.96 -35.88
CA SER A 1088 16.34 -17.26 -36.27
C SER A 1088 17.37 -18.38 -36.35
N LEU A 1089 17.14 -19.46 -35.63
CA LEU A 1089 17.88 -20.72 -35.73
C LEU A 1089 17.07 -21.74 -36.55
N THR A 1090 17.69 -22.27 -37.61
CA THR A 1090 17.12 -23.34 -38.44
C THR A 1090 17.59 -24.69 -37.95
N VAL A 1091 16.65 -25.57 -37.61
CA VAL A 1091 16.92 -26.93 -37.10
C VAL A 1091 16.47 -27.96 -38.14
N PRO A 1092 17.40 -28.66 -38.81
CA PRO A 1092 17.06 -29.69 -39.78
C PRO A 1092 16.73 -31.03 -39.10
N PRO A 1093 15.86 -31.86 -39.71
CA PRO A 1093 15.58 -33.20 -39.21
C PRO A 1093 16.83 -34.09 -39.32
N LEU A 1094 16.88 -35.14 -38.50
CA LEU A 1094 17.90 -36.19 -38.61
C LEU A 1094 17.54 -37.11 -39.80
N LYS A 1095 18.50 -37.36 -40.70
CA LYS A 1095 18.30 -38.18 -41.91
C LYS A 1095 18.40 -39.69 -41.67
#